data_AF-A0A6J5Z1E6-F1
#
_entry.id   AF-A0A6J5Z1E6-F1
#
_cell.length_a   1.000
_cell.length_b   1.000
_cell.length_c   1.000
_cell.angle_alpha   90.00
_cell.angle_beta   90.00
_cell.angle_gamma   90.00
#
_symmetry.space_group_name_H-M   'P 1'
#
loop_
_entity.id
_entity.type
_entity.pdbx_description
1 polymer ?
#
loop_
_entity_poly.entity_id
_entity_poly.type
_entity_poly.pdbx_seq_one_letter_code
_entity_poly.pdbx_strand_id
1 'polypeptide(L)'
;MREGESMNKPVMQISHVSKKFNVRGNKDLFTAVDDISIELYEGEVLGVVGESGSGKSTLARCAFGIAAPTSGTISILGQSLAGKSRKNTRELRSNLGFVFQDPAGSINPRMSVFDAISEPLKLRGDSAEEINKRVSFLIDRVGLSANQLTRKSHELSGGQCQRVAIARALATNPKIVLLDEPTSSLDLSVQAQILNLLEELRRDFNLTYFMISHNLDVVAHLSDRVAVMKDGKFVEVGTSSDVLTKPQHPFTKELISVYSQDLEVSSNRPANFNLDDWQDGPLNKWAFQNISSFLPVQEIAPAEKPLHVANAALQGLETLSIESMGKTYSLSNLLKETDTDAIVVFKNGELAYEKYFNGMQEGSLHLLQSVSKSILGALYSTMIEKGVIDPEKTLAHYVPELSTSVYGQATIAQALDMSVALQFSEDYTDPNSEMARLDRACGWRNNFTNQDSGLQNFLPTLVANGEHGKFFQYCSANTDALAWVISRVTGKPYAHLIEEVLWKPLGARIAATVTLDDHGLAVGNGGISCTARDLALFGQLVLDQGFINGHQVLPKSWVEQTINGASKDVVVPAYLSSLHPAGSYKNQWWITGSPAREIYAVGIYGQYIWIDPSTRTVIVKFSSIPIPVDPTHSRMHVSLFRAISALQ
;
A
#
# COMPACT_ATOMS: atom_id res chain seq x y z
N MET A 1 22.48 -54.69 -17.48
CA MET A 1 23.30 -53.57 -17.96
C MET A 1 22.53 -52.86 -19.06
N ARG A 2 21.99 -51.68 -18.76
CA ARG A 2 21.55 -50.68 -19.74
C ARG A 2 22.29 -49.40 -19.39
N GLU A 3 22.69 -48.69 -20.43
CA GLU A 3 23.76 -47.71 -20.50
C GLU A 3 23.47 -46.41 -19.72
N GLY A 4 24.56 -45.77 -19.29
CA GLY A 4 24.65 -44.62 -18.40
C GLY A 4 23.60 -43.52 -18.56
N GLU A 5 22.98 -43.17 -17.44
CA GLU A 5 22.40 -41.85 -17.19
C GLU A 5 23.45 -40.79 -17.53
N SER A 6 23.22 -40.01 -18.59
CA SER A 6 24.03 -38.83 -18.88
C SER A 6 23.89 -37.86 -17.70
N MET A 7 24.94 -37.71 -16.89
CA MET A 7 24.97 -36.67 -15.86
C MET A 7 24.69 -35.32 -16.52
N ASN A 8 23.57 -34.70 -16.14
CA ASN A 8 23.12 -33.43 -16.68
C ASN A 8 24.16 -32.36 -16.33
N LYS A 9 24.90 -31.85 -17.32
CA LYS A 9 26.00 -30.89 -17.08
C LYS A 9 25.42 -29.49 -16.87
N PRO A 10 25.96 -28.69 -15.93
CA PRO A 10 25.49 -27.32 -15.73
C PRO A 10 25.82 -26.44 -16.94
N VAL A 11 24.86 -25.62 -17.37
CA VAL A 11 25.05 -24.59 -18.41
C VAL A 11 25.78 -23.37 -17.87
N MET A 12 25.72 -23.14 -16.55
CA MET A 12 26.55 -22.18 -15.84
C MET A 12 26.98 -22.76 -14.49
N GLN A 13 28.26 -22.62 -14.17
CA GLN A 13 28.83 -23.04 -12.89
C GLN A 13 29.63 -21.89 -12.29
N ILE A 14 29.25 -21.51 -11.07
CA ILE A 14 29.92 -20.52 -10.22
C ILE A 14 30.64 -21.32 -9.13
N SER A 15 31.95 -21.13 -8.99
CA SER A 15 32.76 -21.87 -8.01
C SER A 15 33.64 -20.94 -7.20
N HIS A 16 33.38 -20.90 -5.89
CA HIS A 16 34.12 -20.14 -4.88
C HIS A 16 34.29 -18.66 -5.21
N VAL A 17 33.23 -18.05 -5.77
CA VAL A 17 33.27 -16.67 -6.24
C VAL A 17 33.13 -15.71 -5.07
N SER A 18 34.09 -14.79 -4.95
CA SER A 18 33.99 -13.64 -4.05
C SER A 18 34.21 -12.33 -4.81
N LYS A 19 33.55 -11.26 -4.37
CA LYS A 19 33.71 -9.90 -4.92
C LYS A 19 33.88 -8.89 -3.80
N LYS A 20 35.01 -8.20 -3.81
CA LYS A 20 35.37 -7.15 -2.85
C LYS A 20 35.47 -5.79 -3.53
N PHE A 21 35.02 -4.73 -2.84
CA PHE A 21 35.08 -3.34 -3.29
C PHE A 21 35.88 -2.47 -2.32
N ASN A 22 36.59 -1.48 -2.88
CA ASN A 22 37.20 -0.40 -2.09
C ASN A 22 36.12 0.62 -1.71
N VAL A 23 35.91 0.87 -0.42
CA VAL A 23 34.97 1.90 0.05
C VAL A 23 35.77 3.18 0.37
N ARG A 24 35.37 4.32 -0.21
CA ARG A 24 36.02 5.61 0.08
C ARG A 24 35.91 5.92 1.59
N GLY A 25 37.06 6.11 2.24
CA GLY A 25 37.14 6.48 3.66
C GLY A 25 37.32 5.31 4.63
N ASN A 26 37.27 4.05 4.16
CA ASN A 26 37.55 2.87 4.97
C ASN A 26 38.81 2.14 4.43
N LYS A 27 39.69 1.68 5.33
CA LYS A 27 40.87 0.89 4.95
C LYS A 27 40.49 -0.56 4.61
N ASP A 28 39.35 -1.04 5.10
CA ASP A 28 38.90 -2.42 4.87
C ASP A 28 38.08 -2.57 3.58
N LEU A 29 38.29 -3.69 2.91
CA LEU A 29 37.56 -4.07 1.69
C LEU A 29 36.14 -4.53 2.06
N PHE A 30 35.11 -3.95 1.43
CA PHE A 30 33.74 -4.43 1.57
C PHE A 30 33.52 -5.68 0.71
N THR A 31 33.12 -6.78 1.34
CA THR A 31 32.84 -8.05 0.65
C THR A 31 31.36 -8.10 0.27
N ALA A 32 31.06 -7.92 -1.02
CA ALA A 32 29.71 -7.94 -1.55
C ALA A 32 29.22 -9.34 -1.94
N VAL A 33 30.15 -10.24 -2.27
CA VAL A 33 29.90 -11.66 -2.53
C VAL A 33 31.02 -12.42 -1.83
N ASP A 34 30.68 -13.43 -1.04
CA ASP A 34 31.62 -14.18 -0.21
C ASP A 34 31.51 -15.69 -0.46
N ASP A 35 32.45 -16.22 -1.24
CA ASP A 35 32.67 -17.66 -1.47
C ASP A 35 31.43 -18.42 -1.96
N ILE A 36 30.75 -17.86 -2.96
CA ILE A 36 29.54 -18.47 -3.53
C ILE A 36 29.90 -19.57 -4.54
N SER A 37 29.27 -20.73 -4.38
CA SER A 37 29.26 -21.81 -5.37
C SER A 37 27.82 -22.21 -5.69
N ILE A 38 27.47 -22.24 -6.98
CA ILE A 38 26.15 -22.67 -7.45
C ILE A 38 26.18 -23.13 -8.90
N GLU A 39 25.31 -24.08 -9.22
CA GLU A 39 25.14 -24.66 -10.54
C GLU A 39 23.74 -24.37 -11.08
N LEU A 40 23.69 -24.04 -12.36
CA LEU A 40 22.48 -23.78 -13.14
C LEU A 40 22.45 -24.74 -14.34
N TYR A 41 21.37 -25.48 -14.51
CA TYR A 41 21.17 -26.52 -15.53
C TYR A 41 20.29 -26.04 -16.68
N GLU A 42 20.34 -26.73 -17.83
CA GLU A 42 19.57 -26.32 -19.02
C GLU A 42 18.06 -26.38 -18.75
N GLY A 43 17.35 -25.31 -19.13
CA GLY A 43 15.90 -25.18 -18.96
C GLY A 43 15.47 -24.85 -17.52
N GLU A 44 16.41 -24.75 -16.57
CA GLU A 44 16.15 -24.38 -15.17
C GLU A 44 15.93 -22.88 -15.01
N VAL A 45 15.10 -22.51 -14.04
CA VAL A 45 14.99 -21.17 -13.49
C VAL A 45 15.51 -21.20 -12.05
N LEU A 46 16.65 -20.55 -11.85
CA LEU A 46 17.22 -20.31 -10.53
C LEU A 46 16.84 -18.90 -10.06
N GLY A 47 15.98 -18.82 -9.06
CA GLY A 47 15.62 -17.58 -8.38
C GLY A 47 16.61 -17.25 -7.26
N VAL A 48 17.09 -16.01 -7.21
CA VAL A 48 17.97 -15.50 -6.16
C VAL A 48 17.25 -14.38 -5.40
N VAL A 49 17.01 -14.62 -4.12
CA VAL A 49 16.22 -13.75 -3.23
C VAL A 49 17.05 -13.26 -2.05
N GLY A 50 16.62 -12.18 -1.40
CA GLY A 50 17.26 -11.62 -0.21
C GLY A 50 17.07 -10.11 -0.10
N GLU A 51 17.47 -9.51 1.01
CA GLU A 51 17.32 -8.08 1.27
C GLU A 51 18.12 -7.20 0.29
N SER A 52 17.73 -5.93 0.15
CA SER A 52 18.55 -4.95 -0.56
C SER A 52 19.95 -4.90 0.04
N GLY A 53 20.99 -4.88 -0.81
CA GLY A 53 22.38 -4.92 -0.35
C GLY A 53 22.95 -6.30 -0.04
N SER A 54 22.17 -7.39 -0.12
CA SER A 54 22.68 -8.75 0.17
C SER A 54 23.70 -9.31 -0.82
N GLY A 55 23.85 -8.65 -1.99
CA GLY A 55 24.86 -8.96 -3.00
C GLY A 55 24.35 -9.60 -4.31
N LYS A 56 23.03 -9.79 -4.47
CA LYS A 56 22.37 -10.42 -5.64
C LYS A 56 22.82 -9.84 -6.98
N SER A 57 22.67 -8.53 -7.17
CA SER A 57 23.05 -7.85 -8.42
C SER A 57 24.56 -7.89 -8.67
N THR A 58 25.38 -7.93 -7.61
CA THR A 58 26.83 -8.11 -7.74
C THR A 58 27.16 -9.51 -8.23
N LEU A 59 26.53 -10.53 -7.64
CA LEU A 59 26.68 -11.92 -8.06
C LEU A 59 26.26 -12.10 -9.53
N ALA A 60 25.09 -11.60 -9.93
CA ALA A 60 24.63 -11.70 -11.32
C ALA A 60 25.58 -10.98 -12.31
N ARG A 61 26.06 -9.78 -11.96
CA ARG A 61 27.05 -9.08 -12.80
C ARG A 61 28.34 -9.89 -12.94
N CYS A 62 28.75 -10.62 -11.91
CA CYS A 62 29.88 -11.56 -12.01
C CYS A 62 29.54 -12.76 -12.88
N ALA A 63 28.44 -13.45 -12.60
CA ALA A 63 27.95 -14.64 -13.32
C ALA A 63 27.87 -14.42 -14.84
N PHE A 64 27.45 -13.22 -15.23
CA PHE A 64 27.27 -12.86 -16.63
C PHE A 64 28.45 -12.07 -17.24
N GLY A 65 29.57 -11.97 -16.53
CA GLY A 65 30.81 -11.37 -17.06
C GLY A 65 30.74 -9.86 -17.33
N ILE A 66 29.85 -9.15 -16.63
CA ILE A 66 29.78 -7.68 -16.57
C ILE A 66 30.86 -7.16 -15.60
N ALA A 67 31.07 -7.86 -14.49
CA ALA A 67 32.09 -7.55 -13.49
C ALA A 67 33.02 -8.75 -13.26
N ALA A 68 34.32 -8.52 -13.16
CA ALA A 68 35.25 -9.60 -12.80
C ALA A 68 35.14 -9.93 -11.30
N PRO A 69 35.08 -11.21 -10.90
CA PRO A 69 35.19 -11.59 -9.50
C PRO A 69 36.58 -11.28 -8.94
N THR A 70 36.69 -11.09 -7.63
CA THR A 70 37.98 -10.92 -6.94
C THR A 70 38.72 -12.25 -6.79
N SER A 71 37.97 -13.34 -6.56
CA SER A 71 38.45 -14.72 -6.50
C SER A 71 37.37 -15.68 -7.00
N GLY A 72 37.75 -16.93 -7.27
CA GLY A 72 36.85 -17.96 -7.79
C GLY A 72 36.76 -17.96 -9.31
N THR A 73 35.92 -18.84 -9.85
CA THR A 73 35.77 -19.05 -11.29
C THR A 73 34.31 -19.16 -11.70
N ILE A 74 34.04 -18.76 -12.94
CA ILE A 74 32.71 -18.81 -13.55
C ILE A 74 32.89 -19.44 -14.93
N SER A 75 32.16 -20.53 -15.17
CA SER A 75 32.12 -21.20 -16.46
C SER A 75 30.72 -21.17 -17.05
N ILE A 76 30.64 -20.99 -18.36
CA ILE A 76 29.41 -20.95 -19.14
C ILE A 76 29.57 -21.95 -20.28
N LEU A 77 28.62 -22.87 -20.42
CA LEU A 77 28.66 -23.98 -21.39
C LEU A 77 29.99 -24.75 -21.31
N GLY A 78 30.47 -24.98 -20.08
CA GLY A 78 31.74 -25.67 -19.80
C GLY A 78 33.00 -24.85 -20.09
N GLN A 79 32.89 -23.56 -20.42
CA GLN A 79 34.03 -22.71 -20.75
C GLN A 79 34.19 -21.55 -19.76
N SER A 80 35.39 -21.39 -19.19
CA SER A 80 35.69 -20.28 -18.26
C SER A 80 35.64 -18.91 -18.95
N LEU A 81 35.14 -17.90 -18.25
CA LEU A 81 35.19 -16.49 -18.68
C LEU A 81 36.58 -15.84 -18.51
N ALA A 82 37.46 -16.41 -17.67
CA ALA A 82 38.77 -15.86 -17.38
C ALA A 82 39.80 -16.18 -18.49
N GLY A 83 40.66 -15.21 -18.82
CA GLY A 83 41.83 -15.42 -19.69
C GLY A 83 41.55 -15.63 -21.19
N LYS A 84 40.32 -15.36 -21.66
CA LYS A 84 39.94 -15.56 -23.06
C LYS A 84 40.25 -14.38 -23.98
N SER A 85 40.55 -14.69 -25.25
CA SER A 85 40.67 -13.70 -26.32
C SER A 85 39.34 -12.97 -26.55
N ARG A 86 39.40 -11.72 -27.04
CA ARG A 86 38.23 -10.88 -27.31
C ARG A 86 37.17 -11.57 -28.20
N LYS A 87 37.61 -12.44 -29.12
CA LYS A 87 36.73 -13.23 -30.00
C LYS A 87 35.96 -14.31 -29.23
N ASN A 88 36.65 -15.11 -28.41
CA ASN A 88 36.03 -16.21 -27.66
C ASN A 88 35.08 -15.69 -26.56
N THR A 89 35.37 -14.51 -25.99
CA THR A 89 34.47 -13.83 -25.05
C THR A 89 33.20 -13.33 -25.73
N ARG A 90 33.29 -12.90 -26.99
CA ARG A 90 32.13 -12.42 -27.77
C ARG A 90 31.16 -13.56 -28.09
N GLU A 91 31.69 -14.71 -28.49
CA GLU A 91 30.89 -15.90 -28.79
C GLU A 91 30.17 -16.41 -27.53
N LEU A 92 30.86 -16.50 -26.40
CA LEU A 92 30.22 -16.83 -25.12
C LEU A 92 29.13 -15.84 -24.72
N ARG A 93 29.39 -14.54 -24.85
CA ARG A 93 28.40 -13.49 -24.53
C ARG A 93 27.15 -13.54 -25.42
N SER A 94 27.26 -14.06 -26.65
CA SER A 94 26.08 -14.22 -27.52
C SER A 94 25.07 -15.26 -27.00
N ASN A 95 25.51 -16.15 -26.11
CA ASN A 95 24.67 -17.12 -25.41
C ASN A 95 23.99 -16.53 -24.16
N LEU A 96 24.24 -15.26 -23.83
CA LEU A 96 23.71 -14.58 -22.65
C LEU A 96 22.76 -13.44 -23.03
N GLY A 97 21.53 -13.50 -22.53
CA GLY A 97 20.55 -12.43 -22.60
C GLY A 97 20.45 -11.66 -21.29
N PHE A 98 20.02 -10.40 -21.34
CA PHE A 98 19.90 -9.54 -20.18
C PHE A 98 18.61 -8.72 -20.23
N VAL A 99 17.81 -8.84 -19.19
CA VAL A 99 16.65 -8.00 -18.91
C VAL A 99 16.95 -7.26 -17.60
N PHE A 100 17.09 -5.94 -17.69
CA PHE A 100 17.43 -5.08 -16.56
C PHE A 100 16.17 -4.59 -15.84
N GLN A 101 16.34 -4.21 -14.57
CA GLN A 101 15.28 -3.70 -13.69
C GLN A 101 14.55 -2.47 -14.25
N ASP A 102 15.26 -1.57 -14.93
CA ASP A 102 14.68 -0.40 -15.62
C ASP A 102 14.71 -0.63 -17.14
N PRO A 103 13.59 -1.05 -17.75
CA PRO A 103 13.54 -1.35 -19.17
C PRO A 103 13.71 -0.09 -20.02
N ALA A 104 13.07 1.01 -19.61
CA ALA A 104 13.07 2.26 -20.34
C ALA A 104 14.47 2.90 -20.33
N GLY A 105 15.14 2.92 -19.17
CA GLY A 105 16.51 3.39 -19.03
C GLY A 105 17.55 2.46 -19.69
N SER A 106 17.23 1.17 -19.84
CA SER A 106 18.10 0.23 -20.57
C SER A 106 18.09 0.43 -22.09
N ILE A 107 17.09 1.13 -22.64
CA ILE A 107 16.96 1.40 -24.07
C ILE A 107 17.43 2.83 -24.34
N ASN A 108 18.32 3.02 -25.33
CA ASN A 108 18.73 4.36 -25.72
C ASN A 108 17.51 5.14 -26.25
N PRO A 109 17.13 6.29 -25.64
CA PRO A 109 15.90 7.00 -25.98
C PRO A 109 15.89 7.58 -27.40
N ARG A 110 17.03 7.60 -28.09
CA ARG A 110 17.15 8.02 -29.49
C ARG A 110 16.88 6.89 -30.48
N MET A 111 16.94 5.63 -30.04
CA MET A 111 16.73 4.46 -30.88
C MET A 111 15.24 4.16 -31.00
N SER A 112 14.83 3.73 -32.19
CA SER A 112 13.51 3.10 -32.38
C SER A 112 13.49 1.72 -31.74
N VAL A 113 12.30 1.15 -31.55
CA VAL A 113 12.14 -0.25 -31.11
C VAL A 113 12.86 -1.21 -32.06
N PHE A 114 12.76 -1.00 -33.37
CA PHE A 114 13.50 -1.77 -34.37
C PHE A 114 15.01 -1.67 -34.15
N ASP A 115 15.53 -0.46 -33.94
CA ASP A 115 16.95 -0.25 -33.71
C ASP A 115 17.43 -0.92 -32.43
N ALA A 116 16.65 -0.83 -31.36
CA ALA A 116 16.97 -1.42 -30.06
C ALA A 116 17.07 -2.95 -30.13
N ILE A 117 16.13 -3.61 -30.82
CA ILE A 117 16.13 -5.07 -30.97
C ILE A 117 17.17 -5.54 -32.00
N SER A 118 17.42 -4.75 -33.05
CA SER A 118 18.38 -5.10 -34.11
C SER A 118 19.84 -4.86 -33.73
N GLU A 119 20.14 -4.03 -32.74
CA GLU A 119 21.52 -3.67 -32.35
C GLU A 119 22.40 -4.90 -32.04
N PRO A 120 21.98 -5.89 -31.22
CA PRO A 120 22.78 -7.10 -30.98
C PRO A 120 23.06 -7.90 -32.26
N LEU A 121 22.11 -7.93 -33.20
CA LEU A 121 22.22 -8.65 -34.47
C LEU A 121 23.19 -7.95 -35.44
N LYS A 122 23.09 -6.61 -35.53
CA LYS A 122 24.02 -5.77 -36.29
C LYS A 122 25.45 -5.94 -35.76
N LEU A 123 25.62 -6.00 -34.44
CA LEU A 123 26.91 -6.29 -33.84
C LEU A 123 27.40 -7.68 -34.24
N ARG A 124 26.56 -8.72 -34.15
CA ARG A 124 26.94 -10.10 -34.55
C ARG A 124 27.39 -10.19 -36.02
N GLY A 125 26.89 -9.30 -36.87
CA GLY A 125 27.25 -9.20 -38.30
C GLY A 125 26.20 -9.81 -39.22
N ASP A 126 24.97 -9.96 -38.74
CA ASP A 126 23.85 -10.53 -39.49
C ASP A 126 23.47 -9.61 -40.67
N SER A 127 22.99 -10.22 -41.76
CA SER A 127 22.51 -9.47 -42.93
C SER A 127 21.22 -8.71 -42.63
N ALA A 128 20.93 -7.66 -43.41
CA ALA A 128 19.71 -6.88 -43.25
C ALA A 128 18.43 -7.73 -43.38
N GLU A 129 18.44 -8.75 -44.24
CA GLU A 129 17.31 -9.67 -44.39
C GLU A 129 17.09 -10.53 -43.14
N GLU A 130 18.16 -11.08 -42.56
CA GLU A 130 18.11 -11.86 -41.32
C GLU A 130 17.64 -11.00 -40.14
N ILE A 131 18.15 -9.77 -40.04
CA ILE A 131 17.74 -8.80 -39.01
C ILE A 131 16.25 -8.53 -39.10
N ASN A 132 15.74 -8.18 -40.29
CA ASN A 132 14.32 -7.87 -40.47
C ASN A 132 13.41 -9.05 -40.10
N LYS A 133 13.75 -10.26 -40.56
CA LYS A 133 13.00 -11.48 -40.23
C LYS A 133 13.02 -11.74 -38.72
N ARG A 134 14.19 -11.63 -38.08
CA ARG A 134 14.36 -11.90 -36.65
C ARG A 134 13.61 -10.88 -35.78
N VAL A 135 13.73 -9.59 -36.09
CA VAL A 135 13.05 -8.52 -35.35
C VAL A 135 11.53 -8.66 -35.47
N SER A 136 11.02 -8.92 -36.68
CA SER A 136 9.58 -9.11 -36.91
C SER A 136 9.03 -10.29 -36.12
N PHE A 137 9.75 -11.41 -36.13
CA PHE A 137 9.41 -12.59 -35.34
C PHE A 137 9.39 -12.29 -33.83
N LEU A 138 10.40 -11.59 -33.30
CA LEU A 138 10.49 -11.32 -31.87
C LEU A 138 9.41 -10.36 -31.38
N ILE A 139 9.08 -9.34 -32.17
CA ILE A 139 8.00 -8.38 -31.83
C ILE A 139 6.65 -9.08 -31.72
N ASP A 140 6.33 -9.94 -32.68
CA ASP A 140 5.13 -10.77 -32.65
C ASP A 140 5.14 -11.70 -31.42
N ARG A 141 6.27 -12.37 -31.17
CA ARG A 141 6.42 -13.27 -30.03
C ARG A 141 6.30 -12.62 -28.67
N VAL A 142 6.64 -11.35 -28.52
CA VAL A 142 6.42 -10.60 -27.27
C VAL A 142 5.06 -9.87 -27.23
N GLY A 143 4.18 -10.12 -28.19
CA GLY A 143 2.82 -9.56 -28.23
C GLY A 143 2.76 -8.07 -28.54
N LEU A 144 3.74 -7.55 -29.30
CA LEU A 144 3.77 -6.17 -29.77
C LEU A 144 3.38 -6.11 -31.26
N SER A 145 2.75 -5.02 -31.68
CA SER A 145 2.35 -4.84 -33.07
C SER A 145 3.47 -4.25 -33.93
N ALA A 146 3.53 -4.63 -35.21
CA ALA A 146 4.58 -4.17 -36.13
C ALA A 146 4.67 -2.64 -36.27
N ASN A 147 3.56 -1.90 -36.09
CA ASN A 147 3.56 -0.44 -36.10
C ASN A 147 4.31 0.20 -34.91
N GLN A 148 4.66 -0.57 -33.88
CA GLN A 148 5.46 -0.10 -32.75
C GLN A 148 6.96 -0.11 -33.05
N LEU A 149 7.40 -0.80 -34.11
CA LEU A 149 8.82 -0.88 -34.50
C LEU A 149 9.45 0.49 -34.74
N THR A 150 8.67 1.47 -35.21
CA THR A 150 9.15 2.83 -35.48
C THR A 150 9.08 3.76 -34.27
N ARG A 151 8.43 3.34 -33.17
CA ARG A 151 8.31 4.14 -31.95
C ARG A 151 9.60 4.15 -31.15
N LYS A 152 9.74 5.12 -30.25
CA LYS A 152 10.83 5.25 -29.27
C LYS A 152 10.34 4.90 -27.87
N SER A 153 11.27 4.70 -26.93
CA SER A 153 10.95 4.25 -25.56
C SER A 153 9.97 5.15 -24.81
N HIS A 154 10.02 6.48 -25.01
CA HIS A 154 9.10 7.43 -24.38
C HIS A 154 7.68 7.43 -24.95
N GLU A 155 7.44 6.72 -26.06
CA GLU A 155 6.13 6.57 -26.70
C GLU A 155 5.46 5.23 -26.34
N LEU A 156 6.06 4.46 -25.42
CA LEU A 156 5.63 3.14 -25.00
C LEU A 156 5.24 3.14 -23.52
N SER A 157 4.30 2.28 -23.14
CA SER A 157 4.01 2.01 -21.72
C SER A 157 5.14 1.21 -21.06
N GLY A 158 5.18 1.16 -19.73
CA GLY A 158 6.17 0.37 -18.98
C GLY A 158 6.19 -1.11 -19.41
N GLY A 159 5.01 -1.73 -19.54
CA GLY A 159 4.89 -3.11 -20.02
C GLY A 159 5.35 -3.31 -21.47
N GLN A 160 5.12 -2.33 -22.34
CA GLN A 160 5.63 -2.36 -23.72
C GLN A 160 7.16 -2.23 -23.75
N CYS A 161 7.74 -1.32 -22.96
CA CYS A 161 9.19 -1.21 -22.78
C CYS A 161 9.80 -2.52 -22.26
N GLN A 162 9.14 -3.18 -21.30
CA GLN A 162 9.56 -4.49 -20.79
C GLN A 162 9.58 -5.54 -21.91
N ARG A 163 8.51 -5.64 -22.70
CA ARG A 163 8.42 -6.56 -23.85
C ARG A 163 9.52 -6.30 -24.89
N VAL A 164 9.85 -5.03 -25.16
CA VAL A 164 10.98 -4.65 -26.03
C VAL A 164 12.32 -5.09 -25.41
N ALA A 165 12.53 -4.90 -24.12
CA ALA A 165 13.74 -5.34 -23.43
C ALA A 165 13.92 -6.87 -23.49
N ILE A 166 12.83 -7.62 -23.29
CA ILE A 166 12.79 -9.09 -23.46
C ILE A 166 13.12 -9.48 -24.90
N ALA A 167 12.45 -8.87 -25.89
CA ALA A 167 12.71 -9.14 -27.31
C ALA A 167 14.18 -8.89 -27.68
N ARG A 168 14.77 -7.78 -27.20
CA ARG A 168 16.19 -7.47 -27.40
C ARG A 168 17.09 -8.50 -26.73
N ALA A 169 16.78 -8.94 -25.51
CA ALA A 169 17.56 -9.97 -24.82
C ALA A 169 17.56 -11.30 -25.59
N LEU A 170 16.46 -11.63 -26.27
CA LEU A 170 16.32 -12.84 -27.06
C LEU A 170 16.84 -12.71 -28.49
N ALA A 171 17.27 -11.52 -28.93
CA ALA A 171 17.69 -11.26 -30.30
C ALA A 171 18.69 -12.29 -30.80
N THR A 172 19.72 -12.59 -30.01
CA THR A 172 20.84 -13.46 -30.39
C THR A 172 20.60 -14.96 -30.17
N ASN A 173 19.39 -15.40 -29.79
CA ASN A 173 19.10 -16.78 -29.35
C ASN A 173 19.99 -17.21 -28.16
N PRO A 174 19.91 -16.49 -27.02
CA PRO A 174 20.69 -16.85 -25.83
C PRO A 174 20.25 -18.21 -25.28
N LYS A 175 21.17 -18.87 -24.58
CA LYS A 175 20.89 -20.09 -23.79
C LYS A 175 20.50 -19.74 -22.35
N ILE A 176 21.07 -18.66 -21.81
CA ILE A 176 20.85 -18.22 -20.44
C ILE A 176 20.43 -16.76 -20.46
N VAL A 177 19.36 -16.41 -19.75
CA VAL A 177 18.89 -15.02 -19.63
C VAL A 177 18.94 -14.60 -18.16
N LEU A 178 19.59 -13.46 -17.89
CA LEU A 178 19.48 -12.76 -16.61
C LEU A 178 18.16 -12.00 -16.59
N LEU A 179 17.32 -12.28 -15.60
CA LEU A 179 16.13 -11.50 -15.28
C LEU A 179 16.38 -10.74 -13.98
N ASP A 180 16.78 -9.47 -14.08
CA ASP A 180 17.03 -8.61 -12.92
C ASP A 180 15.77 -7.80 -12.62
N GLU A 181 14.95 -8.27 -11.66
CA GLU A 181 13.71 -7.62 -11.24
C GLU A 181 12.73 -7.31 -12.40
N PRO A 182 12.36 -8.32 -13.22
CA PRO A 182 11.70 -8.12 -14.51
C PRO A 182 10.28 -7.53 -14.42
N THR A 183 9.72 -7.38 -13.22
CA THR A 183 8.35 -6.91 -12.97
C THR A 183 8.27 -5.72 -12.01
N SER A 184 9.39 -5.29 -11.40
CA SER A 184 9.40 -4.37 -10.24
C SER A 184 8.83 -2.97 -10.46
N SER A 185 8.70 -2.52 -11.72
CA SER A 185 8.20 -1.18 -12.07
C SER A 185 6.85 -1.20 -12.81
N LEU A 186 6.14 -2.33 -12.75
CA LEU A 186 4.90 -2.57 -13.51
C LEU A 186 3.70 -2.72 -12.58
N ASP A 187 2.50 -2.34 -13.02
CA ASP A 187 1.25 -2.62 -12.32
C ASP A 187 0.97 -4.14 -12.26
N LEU A 188 0.20 -4.59 -11.25
CA LEU A 188 -0.04 -6.03 -11.02
C LEU A 188 -0.62 -6.76 -12.23
N SER A 189 -1.50 -6.12 -13.00
CA SER A 189 -2.11 -6.72 -14.19
C SER A 189 -1.08 -6.96 -15.30
N VAL A 190 -0.16 -6.02 -15.50
CA VAL A 190 0.94 -6.10 -16.47
C VAL A 190 2.03 -7.04 -15.97
N GLN A 191 2.32 -7.09 -14.66
CA GLN A 191 3.25 -8.07 -14.09
C GLN A 191 2.84 -9.50 -14.44
N ALA A 192 1.57 -9.87 -14.19
CA ALA A 192 1.05 -11.19 -14.52
C ALA A 192 1.21 -11.53 -16.02
N GLN A 193 0.93 -10.56 -16.91
CA GLN A 193 1.12 -10.74 -18.34
C GLN A 193 2.60 -10.96 -18.73
N ILE A 194 3.53 -10.28 -18.07
CA ILE A 194 4.97 -10.46 -18.32
C ILE A 194 5.46 -11.79 -17.79
N LEU A 195 4.99 -12.24 -16.62
CA LEU A 195 5.34 -13.55 -16.07
C LEU A 195 4.86 -14.69 -16.98
N ASN A 196 3.61 -14.64 -17.44
CA ASN A 196 3.07 -15.60 -18.41
C ASN A 196 3.90 -15.60 -19.70
N LEU A 197 4.25 -14.41 -20.21
CA LEU A 197 5.13 -14.30 -21.39
C LEU A 197 6.49 -14.96 -21.14
N LEU A 198 7.12 -14.72 -19.99
CA LEU A 198 8.43 -15.31 -19.66
C LEU A 198 8.35 -16.84 -19.57
N GLU A 199 7.26 -17.38 -19.03
CA GLU A 199 7.03 -18.83 -18.98
C GLU A 199 6.81 -19.43 -20.38
N GLU A 200 6.01 -18.78 -21.23
CA GLU A 200 5.81 -19.16 -22.63
C GLU A 200 7.14 -19.14 -23.40
N LEU A 201 7.93 -18.07 -23.25
CA LEU A 201 9.23 -17.95 -23.90
C LEU A 201 10.22 -19.00 -23.37
N ARG A 202 10.19 -19.32 -22.08
CA ARG A 202 11.02 -20.40 -21.50
C ARG A 202 10.74 -21.71 -22.20
N ARG A 203 9.45 -22.08 -22.34
CA ARG A 203 9.01 -23.32 -22.98
C ARG A 203 9.36 -23.34 -24.47
N ASP A 204 9.03 -22.27 -25.20
CA ASP A 204 9.16 -22.23 -26.65
C ASP A 204 10.62 -22.15 -27.14
N PHE A 205 11.51 -21.52 -26.35
CA PHE A 205 12.92 -21.34 -26.72
C PHE A 205 13.88 -22.23 -25.91
N ASN A 206 13.37 -23.06 -24.99
CA ASN A 206 14.15 -23.84 -24.03
C ASN A 206 15.17 -22.96 -23.28
N LEU A 207 14.71 -21.83 -22.75
CA LEU A 207 15.57 -20.86 -22.07
C LEU A 207 15.88 -21.31 -20.64
N THR A 208 17.09 -20.98 -20.22
CA THR A 208 17.50 -21.08 -18.82
C THR A 208 17.48 -19.69 -18.20
N TYR A 209 16.86 -19.50 -17.03
CA TYR A 209 16.82 -18.20 -16.36
C TYR A 209 17.66 -18.18 -15.09
N PHE A 210 18.46 -17.13 -14.95
CA PHE A 210 19.00 -16.70 -13.67
C PHE A 210 18.19 -15.48 -13.27
N MET A 211 17.32 -15.61 -12.27
CA MET A 211 16.39 -14.54 -11.88
C MET A 211 16.79 -13.93 -10.55
N ILE A 212 16.86 -12.61 -10.49
CA ILE A 212 16.90 -11.86 -9.24
C ILE A 212 15.51 -11.30 -9.03
N SER A 213 14.94 -11.56 -7.85
CA SER A 213 13.78 -10.80 -7.40
C SER A 213 13.78 -10.63 -5.89
N HIS A 214 13.21 -9.53 -5.43
CA HIS A 214 12.75 -9.37 -4.05
C HIS A 214 11.29 -9.82 -3.89
N ASN A 215 10.55 -10.04 -4.98
CA ASN A 215 9.18 -10.53 -4.93
C ASN A 215 9.16 -12.08 -4.87
N LEU A 216 8.79 -12.63 -3.72
CA LEU A 216 8.70 -14.09 -3.55
C LEU A 216 7.61 -14.75 -4.40
N ASP A 217 6.58 -14.03 -4.84
CA ASP A 217 5.51 -14.57 -5.70
C ASP A 217 6.01 -14.83 -7.11
N VAL A 218 6.79 -13.89 -7.65
CA VAL A 218 7.48 -14.05 -8.93
C VAL A 218 8.41 -15.27 -8.88
N VAL A 219 9.10 -15.43 -7.75
CA VAL A 219 10.03 -16.52 -7.51
C VAL A 219 9.29 -17.85 -7.38
N ALA A 220 8.20 -17.88 -6.61
CA ALA A 220 7.33 -19.05 -6.43
C ALA A 220 6.72 -19.51 -7.75
N HIS A 221 6.30 -18.56 -8.58
CA HIS A 221 5.62 -18.81 -9.83
C HIS A 221 6.56 -19.34 -10.93
N LEU A 222 7.76 -18.76 -11.06
CA LEU A 222 8.64 -19.05 -12.21
C LEU A 222 9.82 -19.97 -11.89
N SER A 223 10.29 -20.01 -10.63
CA SER A 223 11.56 -20.67 -10.27
C SER A 223 11.41 -22.15 -9.95
N ASP A 224 12.32 -22.97 -10.45
CA ASP A 224 12.42 -24.38 -10.03
C ASP A 224 13.22 -24.49 -8.72
N ARG A 225 14.29 -23.69 -8.61
CA ARG A 225 15.17 -23.62 -7.44
C ARG A 225 15.32 -22.19 -6.95
N VAL A 226 15.49 -22.06 -5.64
CA VAL A 226 15.65 -20.77 -4.97
C VAL A 226 16.93 -20.78 -4.14
N ALA A 227 17.72 -19.72 -4.27
CA ALA A 227 18.88 -19.44 -3.44
C ALA A 227 18.65 -18.14 -2.65
N VAL A 228 18.64 -18.26 -1.32
CA VAL A 228 18.44 -17.15 -0.40
C VAL A 228 19.79 -16.57 -0.03
N MET A 229 19.99 -15.28 -0.34
CA MET A 229 21.25 -14.58 -0.16
C MET A 229 21.18 -13.57 0.98
N LYS A 230 22.12 -13.66 1.93
CA LYS A 230 22.32 -12.72 3.03
C LYS A 230 23.81 -12.43 3.20
N ASP A 231 24.17 -11.15 3.40
CA ASP A 231 25.55 -10.72 3.69
C ASP A 231 26.60 -11.32 2.74
N GLY A 232 26.29 -11.36 1.44
CA GLY A 232 27.18 -11.89 0.43
C GLY A 232 27.21 -13.42 0.29
N LYS A 233 26.44 -14.17 1.08
CA LYS A 233 26.42 -15.65 1.11
C LYS A 233 25.06 -16.22 0.76
N PHE A 234 25.05 -17.43 0.19
CA PHE A 234 23.83 -18.23 0.17
C PHE A 234 23.64 -18.92 1.51
N VAL A 235 22.54 -18.59 2.19
CA VAL A 235 22.19 -19.14 3.50
C VAL A 235 21.24 -20.33 3.41
N GLU A 236 20.52 -20.45 2.30
CA GLU A 236 19.65 -21.58 2.00
C GLU A 236 19.49 -21.74 0.48
N VAL A 237 19.56 -22.98 -0.01
CA VAL A 237 19.34 -23.30 -1.42
C VAL A 237 18.55 -24.59 -1.49
N GLY A 238 17.48 -24.60 -2.28
CA GLY A 238 16.62 -25.78 -2.43
C GLY A 238 15.65 -25.63 -3.58
N THR A 239 14.71 -26.57 -3.68
CA THR A 239 13.57 -26.40 -4.58
C THR A 239 12.76 -25.19 -4.15
N SER A 240 12.12 -24.50 -5.10
CA SER A 240 11.25 -23.36 -4.78
C SER A 240 10.19 -23.74 -3.74
N SER A 241 9.56 -24.90 -3.90
CA SER A 241 8.60 -25.44 -2.92
C SER A 241 9.20 -25.63 -1.53
N ASP A 242 10.37 -26.27 -1.40
CA ASP A 242 10.95 -26.56 -0.08
C ASP A 242 11.38 -25.30 0.64
N VAL A 243 12.07 -24.39 -0.06
CA VAL A 243 12.57 -23.14 0.53
C VAL A 243 11.40 -22.26 0.95
N LEU A 244 10.33 -22.18 0.15
CA LEU A 244 9.20 -21.29 0.43
C LEU A 244 8.20 -21.85 1.46
N THR A 245 8.01 -23.17 1.51
CA THR A 245 7.00 -23.79 2.40
C THR A 245 7.59 -24.42 3.66
N LYS A 246 8.86 -24.84 3.62
CA LYS A 246 9.56 -25.49 4.74
C LYS A 246 10.96 -24.91 4.92
N PRO A 247 11.11 -23.58 5.06
CA PRO A 247 12.41 -22.95 5.24
C PRO A 247 13.13 -23.50 6.46
N GLN A 248 14.39 -23.86 6.30
CA GLN A 248 15.23 -24.38 7.38
C GLN A 248 16.02 -23.26 8.06
N HIS A 249 16.53 -22.30 7.30
CA HIS A 249 17.40 -21.26 7.83
C HIS A 249 16.59 -20.15 8.52
N PRO A 250 17.01 -19.64 9.71
CA PRO A 250 16.28 -18.62 10.45
C PRO A 250 16.00 -17.34 9.64
N PHE A 251 16.98 -16.87 8.86
CA PHE A 251 16.78 -15.71 7.99
C PHE A 251 15.74 -15.99 6.89
N THR A 252 15.71 -17.20 6.34
CA THR A 252 14.71 -17.56 5.32
C THR A 252 13.32 -17.62 5.93
N LYS A 253 13.19 -18.16 7.15
CA LYS A 253 11.95 -18.11 7.93
C LYS A 253 11.50 -16.67 8.20
N GLU A 254 12.43 -15.79 8.56
CA GLU A 254 12.13 -14.37 8.78
C GLU A 254 11.70 -13.70 7.49
N LEU A 255 12.49 -13.85 6.42
CA LEU A 255 12.21 -13.36 5.07
C LEU A 255 10.79 -13.79 4.66
N ILE A 256 10.53 -15.10 4.67
CA ILE A 256 9.22 -15.66 4.34
C ILE A 256 8.15 -15.21 5.32
N SER A 257 8.40 -15.08 6.63
CA SER A 257 7.35 -14.63 7.56
C SER A 257 6.90 -13.19 7.29
N VAL A 258 7.82 -12.32 6.84
CA VAL A 258 7.49 -10.96 6.38
C VAL A 258 6.62 -11.06 5.11
N TYR A 259 6.97 -11.93 4.16
CA TYR A 259 6.20 -12.12 2.92
C TYR A 259 4.92 -12.95 3.06
N SER A 260 4.84 -13.92 3.98
CA SER A 260 3.68 -14.78 4.22
C SER A 260 2.60 -14.01 4.97
N GLN A 261 2.97 -13.02 5.77
CA GLN A 261 2.05 -12.02 6.31
C GLN A 261 1.48 -11.10 5.20
N ASP A 262 2.18 -10.94 4.08
CA ASP A 262 1.70 -10.24 2.88
C ASP A 262 0.86 -11.15 1.93
N LEU A 263 0.96 -12.48 2.04
CA LEU A 263 0.35 -13.44 1.11
C LEU A 263 -1.00 -14.03 1.53
N GLU A 264 -1.25 -14.23 2.83
CA GLU A 264 -2.58 -14.71 3.26
C GLU A 264 -3.67 -13.62 3.19
N VAL A 265 -3.27 -12.36 2.97
CA VAL A 265 -4.16 -11.19 3.05
C VAL A 265 -4.49 -10.59 1.67
N SER A 266 -3.73 -10.88 0.61
CA SER A 266 -3.69 -9.97 -0.55
C SER A 266 -4.39 -10.40 -1.85
N SER A 267 -5.17 -11.49 -1.90
CA SER A 267 -6.02 -11.72 -3.10
C SER A 267 -7.25 -12.60 -2.94
N ASN A 268 -7.20 -13.63 -2.11
CA ASN A 268 -8.32 -14.57 -1.98
C ASN A 268 -9.11 -14.29 -0.70
N ARG A 269 -10.43 -14.16 -0.84
CA ARG A 269 -11.36 -14.11 0.29
C ARG A 269 -11.10 -15.31 1.21
N PRO A 270 -10.91 -15.11 2.53
CA PRO A 270 -10.72 -16.20 3.47
C PRO A 270 -11.81 -17.26 3.33
N ALA A 271 -11.43 -18.55 3.32
CA ALA A 271 -12.39 -19.64 3.10
C ALA A 271 -13.51 -19.70 4.17
N ASN A 272 -13.22 -19.19 5.37
CA ASN A 272 -14.14 -19.08 6.50
C ASN A 272 -14.80 -17.69 6.61
N PHE A 273 -14.74 -16.85 5.58
CA PHE A 273 -15.32 -15.51 5.64
C PHE A 273 -16.83 -15.57 5.92
N ASN A 274 -17.29 -14.80 6.91
CA ASN A 274 -18.70 -14.51 7.15
C ASN A 274 -18.90 -12.99 7.36
N LEU A 275 -20.08 -12.50 6.96
CA LEU A 275 -20.46 -11.10 7.15
C LEU A 275 -20.73 -10.77 8.63
N ASP A 276 -20.95 -11.74 9.51
CA ASP A 276 -21.16 -11.44 10.93
C ASP A 276 -19.88 -11.21 11.73
N ASP A 277 -18.71 -11.63 11.21
CA ASP A 277 -17.41 -11.62 11.90
C ASP A 277 -16.26 -11.03 11.08
N TRP A 278 -16.51 -10.46 9.89
CA TRP A 278 -15.44 -9.91 9.02
C TRP A 278 -14.64 -8.77 9.66
N GLN A 279 -15.19 -8.07 10.66
CA GLN A 279 -14.51 -7.02 11.40
C GLN A 279 -13.60 -7.58 12.51
N ASP A 280 -13.71 -8.86 12.84
CA ASP A 280 -12.92 -9.52 13.86
C ASP A 280 -11.61 -10.06 13.28
N GLY A 281 -10.55 -10.05 14.09
CA GLY A 281 -9.29 -10.66 13.71
C GLY A 281 -9.40 -12.19 13.65
N PRO A 282 -8.78 -12.86 12.65
CA PRO A 282 -7.87 -12.31 11.64
C PRO A 282 -8.54 -11.85 10.33
N LEU A 283 -9.87 -11.98 10.19
CA LEU A 283 -10.58 -11.68 8.93
C LEU A 283 -10.47 -10.21 8.53
N ASN A 284 -10.45 -9.32 9.52
CA ASN A 284 -10.39 -7.88 9.31
C ASN A 284 -9.15 -7.40 8.53
N LYS A 285 -8.02 -8.09 8.68
CA LYS A 285 -6.78 -7.81 7.95
C LYS A 285 -6.98 -7.89 6.43
N TRP A 286 -7.74 -8.88 5.96
CA TRP A 286 -8.16 -8.97 4.56
C TRP A 286 -9.32 -8.02 4.25
N ALA A 287 -10.34 -8.01 5.11
CA ALA A 287 -11.61 -7.35 4.81
C ALA A 287 -11.49 -5.83 4.67
N PHE A 288 -10.68 -5.18 5.52
CA PHE A 288 -10.50 -3.71 5.48
C PHE A 288 -9.83 -3.23 4.19
N GLN A 289 -9.11 -4.10 3.50
CA GLN A 289 -8.48 -3.81 2.20
C GLN A 289 -9.38 -4.17 1.00
N ASN A 290 -10.49 -4.91 1.23
CA ASN A 290 -11.28 -5.55 0.18
C ASN A 290 -12.79 -5.31 0.32
N ILE A 291 -13.20 -4.20 0.93
CA ILE A 291 -14.60 -3.86 1.23
C ILE A 291 -15.53 -4.00 0.00
N SER A 292 -15.12 -3.50 -1.16
CA SER A 292 -15.93 -3.53 -2.39
C SER A 292 -16.19 -4.94 -2.93
N SER A 293 -15.49 -5.95 -2.43
CA SER A 293 -15.68 -7.35 -2.86
C SER A 293 -16.85 -8.06 -2.16
N PHE A 294 -17.35 -7.50 -1.05
CA PHE A 294 -18.42 -8.13 -0.26
C PHE A 294 -19.48 -7.17 0.29
N LEU A 295 -19.26 -5.85 0.24
CA LEU A 295 -20.25 -4.82 0.56
C LEU A 295 -20.56 -3.96 -0.67
N PRO A 296 -21.81 -3.49 -0.84
CA PRO A 296 -22.13 -2.51 -1.85
C PRO A 296 -21.40 -1.20 -1.54
N VAL A 297 -20.77 -0.62 -2.55
CA VAL A 297 -20.03 0.64 -2.43
C VAL A 297 -20.42 1.62 -3.52
N GLN A 298 -20.32 2.90 -3.20
CA GLN A 298 -20.31 3.98 -4.17
C GLN A 298 -18.91 4.57 -4.29
N GLU A 299 -18.44 4.76 -5.53
CA GLU A 299 -17.15 5.39 -5.81
C GLU A 299 -17.20 6.91 -5.56
N ILE A 300 -16.07 7.45 -5.08
CA ILE A 300 -15.78 8.87 -4.94
C ILE A 300 -14.64 9.16 -5.92
N ALA A 301 -14.96 9.81 -7.05
CA ALA A 301 -14.02 9.93 -8.15
C ALA A 301 -12.78 10.78 -7.78
N PRO A 302 -11.57 10.41 -8.27
CA PRO A 302 -10.34 11.15 -8.01
C PRO A 302 -10.31 12.48 -8.75
N ALA A 303 -9.30 13.29 -8.46
CA ALA A 303 -9.01 14.49 -9.22
C ALA A 303 -8.51 14.15 -10.64
N GLU A 304 -8.95 14.91 -11.64
CA GLU A 304 -8.44 14.80 -13.01
C GLU A 304 -6.93 15.07 -13.10
N LYS A 305 -6.44 15.94 -12.22
CA LYS A 305 -5.03 16.29 -12.07
C LYS A 305 -4.61 16.06 -10.61
N PRO A 306 -4.05 14.88 -10.29
CA PRO A 306 -3.59 14.57 -8.96
C PRO A 306 -2.55 15.59 -8.48
N LEU A 307 -2.56 15.90 -7.18
CA LEU A 307 -1.57 16.75 -6.57
C LEU A 307 -0.23 16.02 -6.52
N HIS A 308 0.82 16.66 -7.05
CA HIS A 308 2.17 16.16 -6.89
C HIS A 308 2.73 16.61 -5.53
N VAL A 309 3.10 15.66 -4.69
CA VAL A 309 3.76 15.90 -3.39
C VAL A 309 5.26 15.66 -3.55
N ALA A 310 6.08 16.60 -3.07
CA ALA A 310 7.53 16.44 -3.07
C ALA A 310 7.97 15.44 -2.00
N ASN A 311 9.08 14.73 -2.24
CA ASN A 311 9.67 13.82 -1.28
C ASN A 311 10.70 14.53 -0.41
N ALA A 312 10.66 14.24 0.89
CA ALA A 312 11.65 14.62 1.89
C ALA A 312 12.18 13.37 2.59
N ALA A 313 13.33 13.49 3.25
CA ALA A 313 13.86 12.43 4.11
C ALA A 313 13.75 12.89 5.57
N LEU A 314 13.01 12.15 6.38
CA LEU A 314 12.97 12.36 7.83
C LEU A 314 14.22 11.73 8.46
N GLN A 315 15.04 12.51 9.18
CA GLN A 315 16.24 11.98 9.81
C GLN A 315 15.92 11.30 11.15
N GLY A 316 16.67 10.25 11.50
CA GLY A 316 16.59 9.61 12.81
C GLY A 316 15.48 8.57 13.00
N LEU A 317 14.69 8.26 11.96
CA LEU A 317 13.67 7.20 12.01
C LEU A 317 14.25 5.82 12.38
N GLU A 318 15.41 5.47 11.82
CA GLU A 318 16.04 4.16 12.04
C GLU A 318 16.52 3.96 13.48
N THR A 319 16.81 5.05 14.17
CA THR A 319 17.26 5.07 15.56
C THR A 319 16.19 5.56 16.53
N LEU A 320 14.95 5.74 16.06
CA LEU A 320 13.86 6.28 16.86
C LEU A 320 13.52 5.32 18.01
N SER A 321 13.64 5.85 19.22
CA SER A 321 13.32 5.16 20.47
C SER A 321 12.02 5.74 21.03
N ILE A 322 11.00 4.91 21.14
CA ILE A 322 9.65 5.33 21.52
C ILE A 322 9.33 4.80 22.91
N GLU A 323 9.18 5.70 23.88
CA GLU A 323 8.76 5.36 25.24
C GLU A 323 7.23 5.30 25.31
N SER A 324 6.71 4.13 25.70
CA SER A 324 5.29 3.95 25.96
C SER A 324 5.05 2.96 27.09
N MET A 325 4.25 3.38 28.07
CA MET A 325 3.84 2.55 29.22
C MET A 325 5.02 1.90 29.97
N GLY A 326 6.13 2.63 30.12
CA GLY A 326 7.32 2.14 30.82
C GLY A 326 8.16 1.13 30.05
N LYS A 327 7.92 0.98 28.74
CA LYS A 327 8.74 0.19 27.82
C LYS A 327 9.24 1.06 26.66
N THR A 328 10.44 0.74 26.20
CA THR A 328 11.06 1.34 25.02
C THR A 328 10.85 0.46 23.80
N TYR A 329 10.38 1.04 22.70
CA TYR A 329 10.18 0.35 21.44
C TYR A 329 10.99 1.00 20.32
N SER A 330 11.49 0.20 19.38
CA SER A 330 11.87 0.71 18.06
C SER A 330 10.60 1.01 17.24
N LEU A 331 10.74 1.84 16.20
CA LEU A 331 9.65 2.09 15.25
C LEU A 331 9.09 0.79 14.67
N SER A 332 9.95 -0.09 14.14
CA SER A 332 9.52 -1.36 13.53
C SER A 332 8.75 -2.25 14.50
N ASN A 333 9.21 -2.36 15.75
CA ASN A 333 8.57 -3.20 16.75
C ASN A 333 7.20 -2.65 17.16
N LEU A 334 7.07 -1.32 17.34
CA LEU A 334 5.79 -0.71 17.69
C LEU A 334 4.77 -0.82 16.55
N LEU A 335 5.21 -0.62 15.30
CA LEU A 335 4.33 -0.79 14.13
C LEU A 335 3.84 -2.25 14.01
N LYS A 336 4.70 -3.22 14.30
CA LYS A 336 4.33 -4.65 14.34
C LYS A 336 3.38 -4.99 15.50
N GLU A 337 3.69 -4.52 16.70
CA GLU A 337 2.87 -4.75 17.91
C GLU A 337 1.46 -4.15 17.76
N THR A 338 1.32 -3.12 16.93
CA THR A 338 0.03 -2.44 16.67
C THR A 338 -0.58 -2.78 15.31
N ASP A 339 -0.27 -3.96 14.76
CA ASP A 339 -0.82 -4.53 13.51
C ASP A 339 -0.99 -3.48 12.39
N THR A 340 0.07 -2.69 12.14
CA THR A 340 0.04 -1.63 11.13
C THR A 340 -0.04 -2.23 9.73
N ASP A 341 -0.96 -1.72 8.89
CA ASP A 341 -1.05 -2.03 7.46
C ASP A 341 -0.42 -0.92 6.60
N ALA A 342 -0.54 0.34 7.02
CA ALA A 342 0.12 1.46 6.38
C ALA A 342 0.49 2.55 7.38
N ILE A 343 1.60 3.24 7.14
CA ILE A 343 1.93 4.50 7.79
C ILE A 343 2.47 5.48 6.75
N VAL A 344 1.98 6.72 6.77
CA VAL A 344 2.42 7.81 5.89
C VAL A 344 2.65 9.04 6.76
N VAL A 345 3.79 9.69 6.60
CA VAL A 345 4.19 10.89 7.34
C VAL A 345 4.47 12.01 6.35
N PHE A 346 3.70 13.08 6.48
CA PHE A 346 3.97 14.34 5.82
C PHE A 346 4.62 15.29 6.82
N LYS A 347 5.71 15.94 6.41
CA LYS A 347 6.42 16.94 7.19
C LYS A 347 6.60 18.19 6.35
N ASN A 348 6.15 19.34 6.84
CA ASN A 348 6.19 20.60 6.11
C ASN A 348 5.52 20.56 4.72
N GLY A 349 4.53 19.69 4.52
CA GLY A 349 3.85 19.50 3.23
C GLY A 349 4.58 18.57 2.25
N GLU A 350 5.66 17.92 2.66
CA GLU A 350 6.43 16.96 1.87
C GLU A 350 6.24 15.54 2.41
N LEU A 351 6.24 14.53 1.53
CA LEU A 351 6.21 13.12 1.91
C LEU A 351 7.56 12.73 2.52
N ALA A 352 7.60 12.56 3.84
CA ALA A 352 8.83 12.36 4.59
C ALA A 352 9.12 10.89 4.94
N TYR A 353 8.07 10.08 5.06
CA TYR A 353 8.16 8.65 5.29
C TYR A 353 6.86 7.96 4.88
N GLU A 354 6.98 6.75 4.33
CA GLU A 354 5.84 5.85 4.19
C GLU A 354 6.29 4.40 4.26
N LYS A 355 5.39 3.54 4.70
CA LYS A 355 5.58 2.09 4.68
C LYS A 355 4.23 1.39 4.64
N TYR A 356 4.19 0.27 3.93
CA TYR A 356 3.02 -0.59 3.79
C TYR A 356 3.39 -2.01 4.23
N PHE A 357 2.41 -2.73 4.75
CA PHE A 357 2.54 -4.04 5.37
C PHE A 357 1.26 -4.86 5.10
N ASN A 358 1.29 -6.16 5.42
CA ASN A 358 0.13 -7.05 5.32
C ASN A 358 -0.51 -7.04 3.92
N GLY A 359 0.31 -6.98 2.87
CA GLY A 359 -0.12 -6.97 1.48
C GLY A 359 -0.63 -5.62 0.96
N MET A 360 -0.69 -4.57 1.80
CA MET A 360 -0.99 -3.23 1.31
C MET A 360 0.11 -2.70 0.39
N GLN A 361 -0.31 -1.94 -0.61
CA GLN A 361 0.54 -1.17 -1.49
C GLN A 361 0.11 0.30 -1.46
N GLU A 362 0.91 1.14 -2.09
CA GLU A 362 0.68 2.58 -2.19
C GLU A 362 -0.70 2.97 -2.76
N GLY A 363 -1.26 2.12 -3.64
CA GLY A 363 -2.58 2.32 -4.25
C GLY A 363 -3.71 1.57 -3.54
N SER A 364 -3.43 0.80 -2.49
CA SER A 364 -4.44 0.02 -1.78
C SER A 364 -5.40 0.93 -1.02
N LEU A 365 -6.70 0.65 -1.15
CA LEU A 365 -7.72 1.26 -0.29
C LEU A 365 -7.71 0.55 1.06
N HIS A 366 -8.01 1.29 2.12
CA HIS A 366 -8.24 0.74 3.45
C HIS A 366 -9.46 1.39 4.07
N LEU A 367 -10.28 0.59 4.75
CA LEU A 367 -11.44 1.08 5.50
C LEU A 367 -10.98 2.05 6.59
N LEU A 368 -11.57 3.24 6.61
CA LEU A 368 -11.20 4.31 7.53
C LEU A 368 -11.85 4.17 8.91
N GLN A 369 -12.89 3.35 9.01
CA GLN A 369 -13.74 3.28 10.19
C GLN A 369 -14.15 4.72 10.57
N SER A 370 -14.15 5.05 11.86
CA SER A 370 -14.61 6.35 12.34
C SER A 370 -13.77 7.57 11.94
N VAL A 371 -12.62 7.41 11.27
CA VAL A 371 -11.97 8.56 10.59
C VAL A 371 -12.88 9.16 9.51
N SER A 372 -13.80 8.37 8.95
CA SER A 372 -14.86 8.83 8.02
C SER A 372 -15.68 10.00 8.57
N LYS A 373 -15.88 10.05 9.89
CA LYS A 373 -16.63 11.12 10.58
C LYS A 373 -15.99 12.50 10.36
N SER A 374 -14.67 12.56 10.37
CA SER A 374 -13.92 13.81 10.19
C SER A 374 -14.00 14.34 8.75
N ILE A 375 -14.14 13.45 7.76
CA ILE A 375 -14.46 13.83 6.37
C ILE A 375 -15.87 14.43 6.30
N LEU A 376 -16.86 13.82 6.95
CA LEU A 376 -18.21 14.39 7.03
C LEU A 376 -18.22 15.79 7.66
N GLY A 377 -17.48 15.98 8.76
CA GLY A 377 -17.34 17.28 9.42
C GLY A 377 -16.82 18.36 8.45
N ALA A 378 -15.86 18.01 7.60
CA ALA A 378 -15.34 18.90 6.57
C ALA A 378 -16.40 19.26 5.51
N LEU A 379 -17.25 18.32 5.07
CA LEU A 379 -18.36 18.65 4.15
C LEU A 379 -19.35 19.62 4.77
N TYR A 380 -19.72 19.39 6.03
CA TYR A 380 -20.63 20.25 6.77
C TYR A 380 -20.10 21.67 6.90
N SER A 381 -18.78 21.84 7.06
CA SER A 381 -18.16 23.17 7.09
C SER A 381 -18.50 24.01 5.86
N THR A 382 -18.39 23.41 4.67
CA THR A 382 -18.68 24.08 3.40
C THR A 382 -20.18 24.29 3.21
N MET A 383 -21.04 23.36 3.64
CA MET A 383 -22.50 23.53 3.55
C MET A 383 -23.00 24.64 4.47
N ILE A 384 -22.39 24.78 5.65
CA ILE A 384 -22.69 25.86 6.61
C ILE A 384 -22.21 27.20 6.05
N GLU A 385 -20.98 27.29 5.54
CA GLU A 385 -20.45 28.52 4.94
C GLU A 385 -21.29 28.99 3.75
N LYS A 386 -21.81 28.06 2.95
CA LYS A 386 -22.71 28.36 1.82
C LYS A 386 -24.15 28.67 2.24
N GLY A 387 -24.50 28.57 3.53
CA GLY A 387 -25.85 28.78 4.04
C GLY A 387 -26.86 27.70 3.62
N VAL A 388 -26.40 26.55 3.13
CA VAL A 388 -27.25 25.40 2.78
C VAL A 388 -27.75 24.70 4.03
N ILE A 389 -26.90 24.65 5.07
CA ILE A 389 -27.20 24.10 6.38
C ILE A 389 -27.01 25.18 7.43
N ASP A 390 -28.03 25.40 8.24
CA ASP A 390 -27.97 26.15 9.49
C ASP A 390 -27.65 25.18 10.65
N PRO A 391 -26.52 25.39 11.38
CA PRO A 391 -26.09 24.51 12.46
C PRO A 391 -27.02 24.51 13.68
N GLU A 392 -27.84 25.56 13.86
CA GLU A 392 -28.76 25.69 15.00
C GLU A 392 -30.12 25.02 14.75
N LYS A 393 -30.40 24.62 13.51
CA LYS A 393 -31.62 23.87 13.20
C LYS A 393 -31.49 22.40 13.59
N THR A 394 -32.62 21.78 13.89
CA THR A 394 -32.68 20.36 14.22
C THR A 394 -32.44 19.49 12.99
N LEU A 395 -31.96 18.26 13.19
CA LEU A 395 -31.85 17.30 12.08
C LEU A 395 -33.21 17.05 11.42
N ALA A 396 -34.27 16.95 12.24
CA ALA A 396 -35.63 16.78 11.76
C ALA A 396 -36.20 17.98 10.97
N HIS A 397 -35.56 19.16 11.03
CA HIS A 397 -35.90 20.26 10.12
C HIS A 397 -35.65 19.88 8.65
N TYR A 398 -34.59 19.11 8.40
CA TYR A 398 -34.16 18.71 7.07
C TYR A 398 -34.65 17.31 6.67
N VAL A 399 -34.83 16.42 7.65
CA VAL A 399 -35.33 15.06 7.47
C VAL A 399 -36.52 14.85 8.42
N PRO A 400 -37.75 15.24 8.03
CA PRO A 400 -38.94 15.17 8.88
C PRO A 400 -39.24 13.76 9.44
N GLU A 401 -38.76 12.72 8.77
CA GLU A 401 -38.84 11.32 9.19
C GLU A 401 -38.16 11.07 10.54
N LEU A 402 -37.22 11.92 10.95
CA LEU A 402 -36.54 11.85 12.24
C LEU A 402 -37.30 12.54 13.38
N SER A 403 -38.45 13.17 13.11
CA SER A 403 -39.18 14.01 14.08
C SER A 403 -39.59 13.31 15.38
N THR A 404 -39.86 12.00 15.34
CA THR A 404 -40.24 11.20 16.52
C THR A 404 -39.06 10.54 17.23
N SER A 405 -37.87 10.63 16.65
CA SER A 405 -36.63 10.08 17.23
C SER A 405 -35.94 11.10 18.12
N VAL A 406 -34.83 10.71 18.73
CA VAL A 406 -33.90 11.60 19.44
C VAL A 406 -33.47 12.80 18.58
N TYR A 407 -33.40 12.65 17.26
CA TYR A 407 -33.01 13.70 16.33
C TYR A 407 -34.11 14.74 16.04
N GLY A 408 -35.31 14.54 16.58
CA GLY A 408 -36.40 15.51 16.51
C GLY A 408 -36.06 16.85 17.15
N GLN A 409 -35.24 16.83 18.20
CA GLN A 409 -34.85 18.00 18.99
C GLN A 409 -33.35 18.31 18.97
N ALA A 410 -32.52 17.38 18.49
CA ALA A 410 -31.08 17.59 18.36
C ALA A 410 -30.74 18.52 17.20
N THR A 411 -29.86 19.50 17.44
CA THR A 411 -29.34 20.40 16.39
C THR A 411 -28.21 19.76 15.59
N ILE A 412 -27.97 20.29 14.39
CA ILE A 412 -26.82 19.88 13.56
C ILE A 412 -25.51 20.08 14.31
N ALA A 413 -25.32 21.22 15.00
CA ALA A 413 -24.15 21.49 15.82
C ALA A 413 -23.97 20.45 16.93
N GLN A 414 -25.06 20.09 17.62
CA GLN A 414 -25.01 19.08 18.69
C GLN A 414 -24.59 17.71 18.17
N ALA A 415 -25.09 17.30 17.00
CA ALA A 415 -24.68 16.04 16.36
C ALA A 415 -23.22 16.08 15.88
N LEU A 416 -22.77 17.20 15.29
CA LEU A 416 -21.38 17.40 14.88
C LEU A 416 -20.39 17.36 16.05
N ASP A 417 -20.83 17.78 17.24
CA ASP A 417 -20.01 17.81 18.46
C ASP A 417 -20.20 16.57 19.35
N MET A 418 -20.98 15.57 18.90
CA MET A 418 -21.28 14.36 19.67
C MET A 418 -21.85 14.70 21.06
N SER A 419 -22.77 15.67 21.11
CA SER A 419 -23.42 16.10 22.35
C SER A 419 -24.93 15.80 22.38
N VAL A 420 -25.38 14.92 21.49
CA VAL A 420 -26.74 14.39 21.49
C VAL A 420 -26.82 13.31 22.57
N ALA A 421 -27.69 13.52 23.56
CA ALA A 421 -27.96 12.56 24.63
C ALA A 421 -28.78 11.36 24.11
N LEU A 422 -28.09 10.33 23.63
CA LEU A 422 -28.67 9.12 23.03
C LEU A 422 -28.66 7.95 24.02
N GLN A 423 -29.73 7.17 24.06
CA GLN A 423 -29.67 5.82 24.61
C GLN A 423 -29.03 4.88 23.58
N PHE A 424 -27.70 4.84 23.55
CA PHE A 424 -26.94 4.06 22.57
C PHE A 424 -25.71 3.41 23.22
N SER A 425 -25.58 2.09 23.05
CA SER A 425 -24.41 1.32 23.48
C SER A 425 -23.40 1.16 22.34
N GLU A 426 -22.26 1.84 22.44
CA GLU A 426 -21.08 1.70 21.55
C GLU A 426 -20.20 0.49 21.95
N ASP A 427 -20.82 -0.61 22.37
CA ASP A 427 -20.12 -1.86 22.65
C ASP A 427 -20.01 -2.68 21.36
N TYR A 428 -18.82 -2.67 20.76
CA TYR A 428 -18.50 -3.41 19.53
C TYR A 428 -18.42 -4.93 19.73
N THR A 429 -18.36 -5.40 20.99
CA THR A 429 -18.19 -6.82 21.33
C THR A 429 -19.49 -7.52 21.70
N ASP A 430 -20.52 -6.76 22.10
CA ASP A 430 -21.84 -7.29 22.39
C ASP A 430 -22.70 -7.37 21.11
N PRO A 431 -23.07 -8.57 20.62
CA PRO A 431 -23.88 -8.73 19.41
C PRO A 431 -25.33 -8.20 19.54
N ASN A 432 -25.75 -7.88 20.77
CA ASN A 432 -27.07 -7.30 21.08
C ASN A 432 -27.01 -5.80 21.34
N SER A 433 -25.83 -5.17 21.25
CA SER A 433 -25.70 -3.73 21.44
C SER A 433 -26.42 -2.93 20.35
N GLU A 434 -26.65 -1.65 20.63
CA GLU A 434 -27.14 -0.71 19.62
C GLU A 434 -26.15 -0.56 18.45
N MET A 435 -24.85 -0.70 18.71
CA MET A 435 -23.84 -0.76 17.66
C MET A 435 -24.02 -1.98 16.75
N ALA A 436 -24.28 -3.16 17.30
CA ALA A 436 -24.56 -4.35 16.49
C ALA A 436 -25.87 -4.23 15.70
N ARG A 437 -26.88 -3.51 16.22
CA ARG A 437 -28.09 -3.15 15.47
C ARG A 437 -27.78 -2.18 14.33
N LEU A 438 -26.95 -1.16 14.58
CA LEU A 438 -26.50 -0.22 13.56
C LEU A 438 -25.71 -0.94 12.44
N ASP A 439 -24.79 -1.85 12.78
CA ASP A 439 -24.07 -2.66 11.78
C ASP A 439 -25.03 -3.44 10.88
N ARG A 440 -26.09 -4.06 11.43
CA ARG A 440 -27.13 -4.74 10.64
C ARG A 440 -27.90 -3.75 9.76
N ALA A 441 -28.18 -2.55 10.25
CA ALA A 441 -28.84 -1.51 9.48
C ALA A 441 -27.98 -1.00 8.31
N CYS A 442 -26.66 -0.94 8.50
CA CYS A 442 -25.67 -0.60 7.49
C CYS A 442 -25.42 -1.72 6.46
N GLY A 443 -26.00 -2.91 6.64
CA GLY A 443 -25.68 -4.10 5.82
C GLY A 443 -24.30 -4.70 6.13
N TRP A 444 -23.68 -4.32 7.25
CA TRP A 444 -22.36 -4.80 7.69
C TRP A 444 -22.43 -6.09 8.50
N ARG A 445 -23.61 -6.56 8.87
CA ARG A 445 -23.89 -7.86 9.51
C ARG A 445 -25.16 -8.45 8.92
N ASN A 446 -25.32 -9.77 8.99
CA ASN A 446 -26.52 -10.43 8.50
C ASN A 446 -27.75 -9.96 9.28
N ASN A 447 -28.83 -9.64 8.56
CA ASN A 447 -30.10 -9.22 9.15
C ASN A 447 -31.09 -10.39 9.15
N PHE A 448 -31.38 -10.94 10.33
CA PHE A 448 -32.23 -12.14 10.46
C PHE A 448 -33.73 -11.83 10.64
N THR A 449 -34.10 -10.59 10.96
CA THR A 449 -35.48 -10.22 11.34
C THR A 449 -36.09 -9.10 10.50
N ASN A 450 -35.34 -8.49 9.56
CA ASN A 450 -35.72 -7.33 8.73
C ASN A 450 -36.18 -6.07 9.48
N GLN A 451 -36.24 -6.08 10.82
CA GLN A 451 -36.81 -4.96 11.60
C GLN A 451 -36.00 -3.67 11.49
N ASP A 452 -34.68 -3.77 11.31
CA ASP A 452 -33.77 -2.63 11.22
C ASP A 452 -33.00 -2.60 9.88
N SER A 453 -33.50 -3.23 8.79
CA SER A 453 -32.78 -3.16 7.49
C SER A 453 -32.78 -1.73 6.97
N GLY A 454 -31.58 -1.13 6.86
CA GLY A 454 -31.40 0.23 6.39
C GLY A 454 -31.37 1.30 7.47
N LEU A 455 -30.50 2.28 7.28
CA LEU A 455 -30.33 3.43 8.15
C LEU A 455 -31.62 4.27 8.28
N GLN A 456 -32.41 4.37 7.21
CA GLN A 456 -33.67 5.12 7.23
C GLN A 456 -34.75 4.49 8.10
N ASN A 457 -34.65 3.18 8.38
CA ASN A 457 -35.54 2.50 9.31
C ASN A 457 -34.96 2.49 10.73
N PHE A 458 -33.64 2.37 10.86
CA PHE A 458 -32.96 2.32 12.15
C PHE A 458 -32.95 3.68 12.89
N LEU A 459 -32.51 4.76 12.23
CA LEU A 459 -32.31 6.06 12.87
C LEU A 459 -33.59 6.63 13.54
N PRO A 460 -34.80 6.48 12.95
CA PRO A 460 -36.04 6.88 13.61
C PRO A 460 -36.36 6.15 14.93
N THR A 461 -35.74 4.98 15.19
CA THR A 461 -35.99 4.19 16.41
C THR A 461 -35.20 4.66 17.61
N LEU A 462 -34.19 5.52 17.42
CA LEU A 462 -33.29 5.95 18.47
C LEU A 462 -33.98 6.92 19.44
N VAL A 463 -33.74 6.72 20.74
CA VAL A 463 -34.38 7.47 21.82
C VAL A 463 -33.37 8.25 22.66
N ALA A 464 -33.83 9.35 23.26
CA ALA A 464 -33.00 10.19 24.12
C ALA A 464 -32.84 9.58 25.53
N ASN A 465 -31.69 9.81 26.17
CA ASN A 465 -31.46 9.47 27.59
C ASN A 465 -31.18 10.71 28.47
N GLY A 466 -31.38 11.92 27.95
CA GLY A 466 -31.06 13.15 28.65
C GLY A 466 -31.21 14.39 27.77
N GLU A 467 -30.59 15.49 28.20
CA GLU A 467 -30.64 16.77 27.52
C GLU A 467 -29.43 16.95 26.58
N HIS A 468 -29.71 17.36 25.34
CA HIS A 468 -28.67 17.60 24.32
C HIS A 468 -27.79 18.80 24.68
N GLY A 469 -26.54 18.79 24.20
CA GLY A 469 -25.57 19.88 24.38
C GLY A 469 -24.88 19.92 25.75
N LYS A 470 -25.29 19.10 26.72
CA LYS A 470 -24.71 19.09 28.08
C LYS A 470 -23.48 18.21 28.24
N PHE A 471 -23.51 17.02 27.63
CA PHE A 471 -22.48 16.00 27.81
C PHE A 471 -21.98 15.54 26.46
N PHE A 472 -20.68 15.29 26.37
CA PHE A 472 -20.12 14.56 25.25
C PHE A 472 -20.51 13.08 25.37
N GLN A 473 -21.06 12.53 24.29
CA GLN A 473 -21.35 11.13 24.10
C GLN A 473 -20.97 10.73 22.67
N TYR A 474 -19.89 9.98 22.54
CA TYR A 474 -19.51 9.39 21.26
C TYR A 474 -20.62 8.44 20.76
N CYS A 475 -21.18 8.71 19.59
CA CYS A 475 -22.22 7.87 18.99
C CYS A 475 -22.19 7.94 17.46
N SER A 476 -21.98 6.80 16.81
CA SER A 476 -21.82 6.65 15.36
C SER A 476 -23.09 7.01 14.59
N ALA A 477 -24.27 6.76 15.17
CA ALA A 477 -25.55 7.10 14.57
C ALA A 477 -25.71 8.62 14.29
N ASN A 478 -25.04 9.48 15.08
CA ASN A 478 -25.05 10.93 14.82
C ASN A 478 -24.52 11.24 13.42
N THR A 479 -23.43 10.58 13.03
CA THR A 479 -22.79 10.82 11.75
C THR A 479 -23.64 10.28 10.59
N ASP A 480 -24.31 9.14 10.74
CA ASP A 480 -25.20 8.61 9.69
C ASP A 480 -26.45 9.48 9.50
N ALA A 481 -27.03 9.99 10.60
CA ALA A 481 -28.13 10.96 10.52
C ALA A 481 -27.70 12.23 9.79
N LEU A 482 -26.48 12.72 10.06
CA LEU A 482 -25.89 13.86 9.33
C LEU A 482 -25.63 13.53 7.85
N ALA A 483 -25.19 12.32 7.50
CA ALA A 483 -24.99 11.89 6.12
C ALA A 483 -26.33 11.82 5.35
N TRP A 484 -27.40 11.41 6.02
CA TRP A 484 -28.75 11.46 5.46
C TRP A 484 -29.21 12.90 5.21
N VAL A 485 -29.07 13.78 6.22
CA VAL A 485 -29.44 15.20 6.11
C VAL A 485 -28.76 15.87 4.92
N ILE A 486 -27.43 15.75 4.80
CA ILE A 486 -26.69 16.46 3.75
C ILE A 486 -27.07 15.95 2.35
N SER A 487 -27.31 14.64 2.21
CA SER A 487 -27.78 14.05 0.95
C SER A 487 -29.20 14.52 0.61
N ARG A 488 -30.08 14.60 1.61
CA ARG A 488 -31.47 15.05 1.45
C ARG A 488 -31.56 16.51 1.01
N VAL A 489 -30.81 17.39 1.66
CA VAL A 489 -30.87 18.84 1.42
C VAL A 489 -30.26 19.20 0.07
N THR A 490 -29.20 18.53 -0.33
CA THR A 490 -28.52 18.80 -1.60
C THR A 490 -29.15 18.06 -2.78
N GLY A 491 -29.91 17.00 -2.53
CA GLY A 491 -30.42 16.10 -3.57
C GLY A 491 -29.32 15.30 -4.28
N LYS A 492 -28.10 15.27 -3.73
CA LYS A 492 -26.95 14.55 -4.30
C LYS A 492 -26.58 13.36 -3.43
N PRO A 493 -26.06 12.27 -4.02
CA PRO A 493 -25.46 11.18 -3.25
C PRO A 493 -24.30 11.68 -2.39
N TYR A 494 -24.16 11.12 -1.19
CA TYR A 494 -23.09 11.46 -0.25
C TYR A 494 -21.69 11.34 -0.87
N ALA A 495 -21.43 10.30 -1.66
CA ALA A 495 -20.15 10.12 -2.36
C ALA A 495 -19.82 11.28 -3.32
N HIS A 496 -20.82 11.77 -4.07
CA HIS A 496 -20.64 12.90 -4.99
C HIS A 496 -20.40 14.21 -4.24
N LEU A 497 -20.95 14.37 -3.03
CA LEU A 497 -20.64 15.52 -2.19
C LEU A 497 -19.19 15.50 -1.73
N ILE A 498 -18.67 14.33 -1.32
CA ILE A 498 -17.25 14.17 -0.98
C ILE A 498 -16.39 14.48 -2.20
N GLU A 499 -16.74 13.92 -3.35
CA GLU A 499 -16.03 14.12 -4.62
C GLU A 499 -15.88 15.61 -4.96
N GLU A 500 -16.98 16.36 -4.99
CA GLU A 500 -17.00 17.76 -5.42
C GLU A 500 -16.37 18.72 -4.40
N VAL A 501 -16.66 18.51 -3.11
CA VAL A 501 -16.28 19.46 -2.05
C VAL A 501 -14.86 19.20 -1.55
N LEU A 502 -14.43 17.93 -1.54
CA LEU A 502 -13.18 17.55 -0.89
C LEU A 502 -12.25 16.78 -1.82
N TRP A 503 -12.64 15.64 -2.36
CA TRP A 503 -11.73 14.68 -3.00
C TRP A 503 -11.06 15.25 -4.26
N LYS A 504 -11.85 15.86 -5.17
CA LYS A 504 -11.29 16.51 -6.36
C LYS A 504 -10.49 17.77 -6.02
N PRO A 505 -10.98 18.72 -5.18
CA PRO A 505 -10.19 19.89 -4.79
C PRO A 505 -8.89 19.56 -4.05
N LEU A 506 -8.85 18.44 -3.32
CA LEU A 506 -7.66 17.94 -2.64
C LEU A 506 -6.55 17.53 -3.62
N GLY A 507 -6.91 17.22 -4.86
CA GLY A 507 -6.00 16.60 -5.82
C GLY A 507 -5.78 15.12 -5.53
N ALA A 508 -6.78 14.43 -4.96
CA ALA A 508 -6.67 13.00 -4.65
C ALA A 508 -6.36 12.18 -5.91
N ARG A 509 -5.44 11.23 -5.79
CA ARG A 509 -4.93 10.45 -6.92
C ARG A 509 -5.79 9.25 -7.25
N ILE A 510 -6.28 8.55 -6.23
CA ILE A 510 -7.03 7.31 -6.37
C ILE A 510 -8.48 7.55 -5.96
N ALA A 511 -9.41 6.86 -6.62
CA ALA A 511 -10.81 6.88 -6.23
C ALA A 511 -10.97 6.33 -4.81
N ALA A 512 -11.71 7.04 -3.96
CA ALA A 512 -12.16 6.48 -2.69
C ALA A 512 -13.49 5.76 -2.89
N THR A 513 -13.96 5.05 -1.88
CA THR A 513 -15.29 4.43 -1.89
C THR A 513 -16.01 4.70 -0.57
N VAL A 514 -17.33 4.64 -0.56
CA VAL A 514 -18.14 4.61 0.66
C VAL A 514 -19.13 3.45 0.59
N THR A 515 -19.26 2.67 1.66
CA THR A 515 -20.25 1.58 1.72
C THR A 515 -21.67 2.11 1.74
N LEU A 516 -22.60 1.34 1.20
CA LEU A 516 -24.02 1.63 1.20
C LEU A 516 -24.77 0.63 2.08
N ASP A 517 -25.90 1.04 2.65
CA ASP A 517 -26.88 0.10 3.21
C ASP A 517 -27.70 -0.59 2.12
N ASP A 518 -28.59 -1.50 2.53
CA ASP A 518 -29.45 -2.27 1.63
C ASP A 518 -30.38 -1.41 0.74
N HIS A 519 -30.62 -0.15 1.11
CA HIS A 519 -31.46 0.80 0.34
C HIS A 519 -30.64 1.86 -0.39
N GLY A 520 -29.31 1.74 -0.39
CA GLY A 520 -28.41 2.64 -1.12
C GLY A 520 -28.05 3.93 -0.38
N LEU A 521 -28.34 4.06 0.92
CA LEU A 521 -27.86 5.19 1.72
C LEU A 521 -26.41 4.94 2.16
N ALA A 522 -25.56 5.96 2.05
CA ALA A 522 -24.16 5.84 2.43
C ALA A 522 -23.97 5.74 3.95
N VAL A 523 -23.07 4.85 4.38
CA VAL A 523 -22.66 4.67 5.77
C VAL A 523 -21.60 5.73 6.12
N GLY A 524 -22.07 6.90 6.56
CA GLY A 524 -21.22 8.07 6.82
C GLY A 524 -20.34 7.95 8.06
N ASN A 525 -20.76 7.14 9.05
CA ASN A 525 -20.05 7.03 10.31
C ASN A 525 -18.71 6.26 10.21
N GLY A 526 -18.56 5.40 9.20
CA GLY A 526 -17.48 4.41 9.19
C GLY A 526 -17.06 3.90 7.80
N GLY A 527 -17.88 4.11 6.77
CA GLY A 527 -17.79 3.32 5.55
C GLY A 527 -16.88 3.82 4.45
N ILE A 528 -16.11 4.89 4.68
CA ILE A 528 -15.18 5.40 3.65
C ILE A 528 -13.94 4.51 3.60
N SER A 529 -13.48 4.18 2.39
CA SER A 529 -12.17 3.55 2.15
C SER A 529 -11.36 4.41 1.18
N CYS A 530 -10.09 4.66 1.49
CA CYS A 530 -9.18 5.43 0.63
C CYS A 530 -7.71 5.02 0.81
N THR A 531 -6.80 5.60 0.04
CA THR A 531 -5.37 5.37 0.20
C THR A 531 -4.79 6.19 1.36
N ALA A 532 -3.71 5.69 1.97
CA ALA A 532 -3.07 6.38 3.09
C ALA A 532 -2.51 7.75 2.69
N ARG A 533 -2.01 7.88 1.45
CA ARG A 533 -1.50 9.16 0.93
C ARG A 533 -2.61 10.17 0.66
N ASP A 534 -3.73 9.77 0.07
CA ASP A 534 -4.85 10.69 -0.18
C ASP A 534 -5.47 11.16 1.15
N LEU A 535 -5.47 10.30 2.18
CA LEU A 535 -5.87 10.71 3.52
C LEU A 535 -4.85 11.66 4.18
N ALA A 536 -3.55 11.46 3.94
CA ALA A 536 -2.51 12.36 4.44
C ALA A 536 -2.64 13.76 3.81
N LEU A 537 -3.05 13.84 2.54
CA LEU A 537 -3.41 15.10 1.91
C LEU A 537 -4.57 15.78 2.64
N PHE A 538 -5.61 15.04 3.03
CA PHE A 538 -6.73 15.62 3.80
C PHE A 538 -6.24 16.18 5.14
N GLY A 539 -5.37 15.46 5.85
CA GLY A 539 -4.73 15.99 7.05
C GLY A 539 -3.88 17.24 6.78
N GLN A 540 -3.15 17.28 5.66
CA GLN A 540 -2.35 18.43 5.26
C GLN A 540 -3.22 19.64 4.93
N LEU A 541 -4.38 19.44 4.28
CA LEU A 541 -5.36 20.48 4.01
C LEU A 541 -5.86 21.12 5.32
N VAL A 542 -6.17 20.30 6.33
CA VAL A 542 -6.59 20.80 7.65
C VAL A 542 -5.43 21.53 8.35
N LEU A 543 -4.22 20.98 8.32
CA LEU A 543 -3.02 21.61 8.87
C LEU A 543 -2.78 23.01 8.25
N ASP A 544 -2.97 23.13 6.94
CA ASP A 544 -2.84 24.37 6.17
C ASP A 544 -4.11 25.24 6.16
N GLN A 545 -4.92 25.13 7.22
CA GLN A 545 -6.06 26.02 7.45
C GLN A 545 -7.12 25.97 6.33
N GLY A 546 -7.28 24.80 5.70
CA GLY A 546 -8.22 24.56 4.61
C GLY A 546 -7.73 25.03 3.25
N PHE A 547 -6.44 25.36 3.11
CA PHE A 547 -5.85 25.92 1.89
C PHE A 547 -4.96 24.91 1.17
N ILE A 548 -5.10 24.81 -0.16
CA ILE A 548 -4.25 23.97 -1.00
C ILE A 548 -4.09 24.61 -2.38
N ASN A 549 -2.87 24.59 -2.95
CA ASN A 549 -2.58 25.14 -4.28
C ASN A 549 -3.08 26.57 -4.56
N GLY A 550 -3.11 27.46 -3.57
CA GLY A 550 -3.60 28.83 -3.80
C GLY A 550 -5.13 29.00 -3.65
N HIS A 551 -5.86 27.95 -3.29
CA HIS A 551 -7.32 27.94 -3.18
C HIS A 551 -7.79 27.49 -1.79
N GLN A 552 -8.82 28.15 -1.27
CA GLN A 552 -9.49 27.77 -0.03
C GLN A 552 -10.53 26.68 -0.34
N VAL A 553 -10.32 25.47 0.17
CA VAL A 553 -11.23 24.32 0.01
C VAL A 553 -12.16 24.19 1.21
N LEU A 554 -11.61 24.29 2.42
CA LEU A 554 -12.40 24.29 3.67
C LEU A 554 -12.41 25.70 4.28
N PRO A 555 -13.48 26.15 4.95
CA PRO A 555 -13.51 27.45 5.60
C PRO A 555 -12.42 27.54 6.67
N LYS A 556 -11.56 28.56 6.59
CA LYS A 556 -10.50 28.80 7.59
C LYS A 556 -11.06 28.92 9.00
N SER A 557 -12.19 29.62 9.16
CA SER A 557 -12.86 29.80 10.45
C SER A 557 -13.28 28.47 11.08
N TRP A 558 -13.72 27.50 10.28
CA TRP A 558 -14.08 26.17 10.75
C TRP A 558 -12.83 25.41 11.23
N VAL A 559 -11.72 25.47 10.49
CA VAL A 559 -10.46 24.83 10.91
C VAL A 559 -9.97 25.41 12.24
N GLU A 560 -9.98 26.74 12.38
CA GLU A 560 -9.59 27.41 13.62
C GLU A 560 -10.49 26.99 14.80
N GLN A 561 -11.80 26.94 14.60
CA GLN A 561 -12.74 26.46 15.62
C GLN A 561 -12.49 24.99 16.00
N THR A 562 -12.25 24.12 15.03
CA THR A 562 -11.95 22.71 15.26
C THR A 562 -10.67 22.54 16.08
N ILE A 563 -9.58 23.24 15.73
CA ILE A 563 -8.30 23.16 16.47
C ILE A 563 -8.42 23.76 17.88
N ASN A 564 -9.27 24.78 18.07
CA ASN A 564 -9.51 25.37 19.38
C ASN A 564 -10.35 24.48 20.31
N GLY A 565 -11.09 23.52 19.76
CA GLY A 565 -11.90 22.57 20.51
C GLY A 565 -13.24 23.14 21.00
N ALA A 566 -13.97 22.33 21.78
CA ALA A 566 -15.28 22.70 22.32
C ALA A 566 -15.19 23.65 23.53
N SER A 567 -16.33 24.27 23.89
CA SER A 567 -16.44 25.02 25.15
C SER A 567 -16.14 24.10 26.34
N LYS A 568 -15.54 24.67 27.39
CA LYS A 568 -15.27 23.97 28.67
C LYS A 568 -16.53 23.50 29.39
N ASP A 569 -17.70 23.97 28.95
CA ASP A 569 -18.99 23.62 29.54
C ASP A 569 -19.48 22.21 29.14
N VAL A 570 -18.93 21.63 28.06
CA VAL A 570 -19.26 20.26 27.65
C VAL A 570 -18.40 19.29 28.44
N VAL A 571 -19.03 18.48 29.28
CA VAL A 571 -18.32 17.52 30.13
C VAL A 571 -17.90 16.30 29.31
N VAL A 572 -16.60 15.99 29.32
CA VAL A 572 -16.01 14.84 28.64
C VAL A 572 -15.84 13.67 29.62
N PRO A 573 -16.17 12.43 29.25
CA PRO A 573 -16.01 11.25 30.10
C PRO A 573 -14.58 11.00 30.61
N ALA A 574 -14.47 10.42 31.81
CA ALA A 574 -13.19 10.19 32.49
C ALA A 574 -12.19 9.33 31.68
N TYR A 575 -12.64 8.37 30.88
CA TYR A 575 -11.75 7.53 30.08
C TYR A 575 -11.00 8.33 29.00
N LEU A 576 -11.64 9.35 28.41
CA LEU A 576 -11.00 10.28 27.46
C LEU A 576 -10.00 11.21 28.14
N SER A 577 -10.34 11.67 29.34
CA SER A 577 -9.41 12.44 30.17
C SER A 577 -8.14 11.67 30.53
N SER A 578 -8.17 10.32 30.47
CA SER A 578 -7.00 9.48 30.78
C SER A 578 -5.93 9.49 29.68
N LEU A 579 -6.31 9.70 28.42
CA LEU A 579 -5.36 9.89 27.30
C LEU A 579 -4.96 11.37 27.16
N HIS A 580 -5.96 12.25 27.28
CA HIS A 580 -5.81 13.70 27.10
C HIS A 580 -6.58 14.43 28.20
N PRO A 581 -5.94 14.78 29.33
CA PRO A 581 -6.62 15.42 30.46
C PRO A 581 -7.32 16.74 30.14
N ALA A 582 -6.81 17.47 29.14
CA ALA A 582 -7.40 18.72 28.63
C ALA A 582 -8.09 18.53 27.27
N GLY A 583 -8.35 17.28 26.88
CA GLY A 583 -8.89 16.94 25.58
C GLY A 583 -10.37 17.31 25.42
N SER A 584 -10.78 17.54 24.19
CA SER A 584 -12.16 17.82 23.82
C SER A 584 -12.49 17.20 22.46
N TYR A 585 -13.74 17.35 22.02
CA TYR A 585 -14.22 16.92 20.72
C TYR A 585 -15.03 18.04 20.07
N LYS A 586 -14.78 18.31 18.79
CA LYS A 586 -15.46 19.39 18.05
C LYS A 586 -15.52 19.03 16.57
N ASN A 587 -16.65 19.29 15.91
CA ASN A 587 -16.78 19.16 14.45
C ASN A 587 -16.30 17.80 13.89
N GLN A 588 -16.54 16.71 14.62
CA GLN A 588 -16.09 15.36 14.29
C GLN A 588 -14.56 15.10 14.43
N TRP A 589 -13.83 15.89 15.23
CA TRP A 589 -12.41 15.73 15.51
C TRP A 589 -12.12 15.62 17.01
N TRP A 590 -11.10 14.85 17.36
CA TRP A 590 -10.51 14.83 18.70
C TRP A 590 -9.43 15.89 18.84
N ILE A 591 -9.42 16.59 19.97
CA ILE A 591 -8.46 17.63 20.30
C ILE A 591 -7.74 17.21 21.58
N THR A 592 -6.40 17.23 21.59
CA THR A 592 -5.63 16.74 22.75
C THR A 592 -5.56 17.75 23.90
N GLY A 593 -5.78 19.03 23.62
CA GLY A 593 -5.60 20.13 24.57
C GLY A 593 -4.13 20.37 24.96
N SER A 594 -3.17 19.77 24.25
CA SER A 594 -1.74 19.98 24.50
C SER A 594 -1.27 21.36 24.01
N PRO A 595 -0.14 21.88 24.51
CA PRO A 595 0.45 23.11 23.98
C PRO A 595 0.82 23.04 22.50
N ALA A 596 1.08 21.84 21.97
CA ALA A 596 1.32 21.60 20.55
C ALA A 596 0.04 21.72 19.69
N ARG A 597 -1.13 21.80 20.33
CA ARG A 597 -2.46 21.90 19.69
C ARG A 597 -2.73 20.76 18.72
N GLU A 598 -2.29 19.56 19.09
CA GLU A 598 -2.49 18.35 18.29
C GLU A 598 -4.00 18.06 18.18
N ILE A 599 -4.43 17.69 16.98
CA ILE A 599 -5.77 17.16 16.73
C ILE A 599 -5.64 15.83 15.98
N TYR A 600 -6.65 14.98 16.12
CA TYR A 600 -6.66 13.71 15.41
C TYR A 600 -8.06 13.20 15.10
N ALA A 601 -8.14 12.39 14.06
CA ALA A 601 -9.26 11.52 13.77
C ALA A 601 -8.87 10.10 14.15
N VAL A 602 -9.80 9.32 14.70
CA VAL A 602 -9.55 7.92 15.08
C VAL A 602 -10.70 7.03 14.64
N GLY A 603 -10.33 5.86 14.14
CA GLY A 603 -11.19 4.73 13.86
C GLY A 603 -10.81 3.55 14.75
N ILE A 604 -11.81 2.72 15.06
CA ILE A 604 -11.58 1.41 15.69
C ILE A 604 -10.57 0.58 14.88
N TYR A 605 -9.95 -0.38 15.53
CA TYR A 605 -8.90 -1.24 14.98
C TYR A 605 -7.60 -0.52 14.57
N GLY A 606 -7.44 0.77 14.93
CA GLY A 606 -6.16 1.48 14.81
C GLY A 606 -6.04 2.41 13.60
N GLN A 607 -7.13 3.03 13.15
CA GLN A 607 -7.09 4.00 12.04
C GLN A 607 -6.86 5.40 12.60
N TYR A 608 -5.89 6.13 12.07
CA TYR A 608 -5.57 7.48 12.56
C TYR A 608 -5.24 8.45 11.44
N ILE A 609 -5.70 9.68 11.63
CA ILE A 609 -5.04 10.89 11.13
C ILE A 609 -4.59 11.66 12.35
N TRP A 610 -3.29 11.92 12.47
CA TRP A 610 -2.71 12.76 13.51
C TRP A 610 -2.15 14.03 12.89
N ILE A 611 -2.51 15.19 13.43
CA ILE A 611 -2.06 16.49 12.95
C ILE A 611 -1.38 17.21 14.11
N ASP A 612 -0.13 17.59 13.91
CA ASP A 612 0.66 18.40 14.83
C ASP A 612 1.00 19.75 14.17
N PRO A 613 0.24 20.81 14.48
CA PRO A 613 0.51 22.15 13.97
C PRO A 613 1.87 22.72 14.38
N SER A 614 2.37 22.35 15.56
CA SER A 614 3.61 22.91 16.11
C SER A 614 4.85 22.47 15.32
N THR A 615 4.82 21.26 14.77
CA THR A 615 5.91 20.68 13.99
C THR A 615 5.58 20.56 12.50
N ARG A 616 4.39 21.04 12.09
CA ARG A 616 3.82 20.89 10.74
C ARG A 616 3.90 19.44 10.24
N THR A 617 3.46 18.52 11.09
CA THR A 617 3.48 17.07 10.80
C THR A 617 2.06 16.55 10.64
N VAL A 618 1.83 15.73 9.62
CA VAL A 618 0.63 14.90 9.48
C VAL A 618 1.06 13.45 9.43
N ILE A 619 0.43 12.59 10.22
CA ILE A 619 0.69 11.15 10.23
C ILE A 619 -0.63 10.44 9.99
N VAL A 620 -0.67 9.62 8.94
CA VAL A 620 -1.74 8.65 8.71
C VAL A 620 -1.23 7.28 9.08
N LYS A 621 -2.05 6.52 9.81
CA LYS A 621 -1.76 5.11 10.13
C LYS A 621 -3.04 4.30 9.92
N PHE A 622 -2.92 3.22 9.14
CA PHE A 622 -3.93 2.18 9.01
C PHE A 622 -3.47 0.92 9.71
N SER A 623 -4.40 0.21 10.30
CA SER A 623 -4.13 -1.02 11.06
C SER A 623 -5.31 -1.97 11.01
N SER A 624 -5.04 -3.24 11.24
CA SER A 624 -6.06 -4.30 11.32
C SER A 624 -5.94 -5.01 12.66
N ILE A 625 -5.88 -4.24 13.74
CA ILE A 625 -5.76 -4.79 15.10
C ILE A 625 -6.95 -5.75 15.33
N PRO A 626 -6.80 -6.91 15.98
CA PRO A 626 -7.91 -7.87 16.15
C PRO A 626 -9.07 -7.37 17.01
N ILE A 627 -8.84 -6.35 17.85
CA ILE A 627 -9.79 -5.83 18.83
C ILE A 627 -10.16 -4.38 18.46
N PRO A 628 -11.46 -4.02 18.44
CA PRO A 628 -11.93 -2.71 17.96
C PRO A 628 -11.39 -1.54 18.77
N VAL A 629 -11.36 -1.65 20.10
CA VAL A 629 -10.86 -0.60 20.99
C VAL A 629 -9.94 -1.23 22.03
N ASP A 630 -8.68 -0.80 22.03
CA ASP A 630 -7.71 -1.14 23.07
C ASP A 630 -7.06 0.14 23.63
N PRO A 631 -7.28 0.48 24.91
CA PRO A 631 -6.63 1.62 25.57
C PRO A 631 -5.09 1.52 25.57
N THR A 632 -4.55 0.30 25.56
CA THR A 632 -3.11 0.02 25.54
C THR A 632 -2.51 0.46 24.20
N HIS A 633 -3.06 -0.04 23.09
CA HIS A 633 -2.69 0.43 21.74
C HIS A 633 -2.91 1.93 21.56
N SER A 634 -4.01 2.48 22.09
CA SER A 634 -4.29 3.92 22.00
C SER A 634 -3.14 4.77 22.57
N ARG A 635 -2.59 4.38 23.73
CA ARG A 635 -1.41 5.06 24.32
C ARG A 635 -0.15 4.87 23.49
N MET A 636 0.05 3.67 22.94
CA MET A 636 1.19 3.39 22.06
C MET A 636 1.16 4.24 20.79
N HIS A 637 -0.01 4.40 20.16
CA HIS A 637 -0.20 5.25 18.99
C HIS A 637 0.13 6.71 19.30
N VAL A 638 -0.39 7.26 20.39
CA VAL A 638 -0.07 8.65 20.78
C VAL A 638 1.44 8.84 21.04
N SER A 639 2.09 7.90 21.73
CA SER A 639 3.55 7.91 21.92
C SER A 639 4.30 7.86 20.60
N LEU A 640 3.90 6.97 19.68
CA LEU A 640 4.47 6.85 18.34
C LEU A 640 4.36 8.16 17.56
N PHE A 641 3.17 8.75 17.50
CA PHE A 641 2.93 9.97 16.72
C PHE A 641 3.73 11.14 17.26
N ARG A 642 3.77 11.32 18.58
CA ARG A 642 4.59 12.38 19.20
C ARG A 642 6.09 12.17 18.97
N ALA A 643 6.56 10.94 19.04
CA ALA A 643 7.96 10.62 18.78
C ALA A 643 8.35 10.92 17.32
N ILE A 644 7.50 10.56 16.35
CA ILE A 644 7.72 10.89 14.93
C ILE A 644 7.64 12.41 14.70
N SER A 645 6.64 13.09 15.27
CA SER A 645 6.49 14.55 15.15
C SER A 645 7.72 15.32 15.66
N ALA A 646 8.40 14.80 16.68
CA ALA A 646 9.59 15.42 17.26
C ALA A 646 10.84 15.32 16.37
N LEU A 647 10.83 14.48 15.33
CA LEU A 647 11.94 14.37 14.37
C LEU A 647 12.03 15.60 13.45
N GLN A 648 13.27 15.92 13.06
CA GLN A 648 13.60 17.07 12.19
C GLN A 648 13.65 16.68 10.72
#